data_AF-A0A3Q1IXC5-F1
#
_entry.id   AF-A0A3Q1IXC5-F1
#
_cell.length_a   1.000
_cell.length_b   1.000
_cell.length_c   1.000
_cell.angle_alpha   90.00
_cell.angle_beta   90.00
_cell.angle_gamma   90.00
#
_symmetry.space_group_name_H-M   'P 1'
#
loop_
_entity.id
_entity.type
_entity.pdbx_description
1 polymer ?
#
loop_
_entity_poly.entity_id
_entity_poly.type
_entity_poly.pdbx_seq_one_letter_code
_entity_poly.pdbx_strand_id
1 'polypeptide(L)'
;MTAFTATNGTHAEPVSRKTGIFHLINKVMFHILFSGGRGEDSSVIITLPECSAFSDIPEEALAKVFNYLTLIPRQPGVKFIIILDRRLDTWASIKMALARIAASFPGNLHLVLVLRPTSFFHRTVTDIGFRFSQEDFMLKMPVVMLSSVTDLLRYIDENQLTSEFGGTLDYCHSDWIVLRTAIESFAVTVKDIAQMLQGFGTELAETELPDEGKAIEYLLDCHTTKYRKLKDAIRSVSKEGRHLLSSLATSGKEDDSQWDVKLLAQLRDMESAFDGFFEKHHLKLHQYLQLLKYEQSFQELCLEHLVAQERELSIHVDTLAQTEQGLKRLDTLECNAQDVMARAQIIILHGHQLSANHHYAMALIMQRCNELRHHCDTLNCALKTKHSRLLHAHQLLLCLGQAQTWCDEGAYLLASQLVDKFQSKEGAQAALRDIEKFLDGAPSMLSSGPDVIAVEYEAVITPQLQVRTRSLFNRQACLRKLADKHVRPVQLVAPRPENPPRAKSPLFSPNHVMRELIETERIYVEELLSVLLGYRAEMDNPALSGILPPILRSKRDILFGNMPEIYNFHSRVFLQALEGCLEAPEGVGACFLDRKESFQMYECYCQNKPRSEALWRQFSDCGFFQECQKKLEHKLGLDSYLLKPVQRLTKYQLLLKELLKYSTDCEGTSELQGALTAMLDLLKSVNDSMHQISITGYEGDICELGRVLMQGSFSVWLSHKKGATRMKELARFKPMQRHLFLYERALLFCKRREEHGDGCDKTPSYSFKHCLKMTAVGITENVKGDVKKFEIWYSGREEVYVVQAPTVEVKMAWLNELRRILTNQQKLLRGLWEHHMLYVI
;
A
#
# COMPACT_ATOMS: atom_id res chain seq x y z
N MET A 1 3.11 -18.10 15.46
CA MET A 1 2.02 -18.47 16.40
C MET A 1 1.33 -19.78 16.06
N THR A 2 0.42 -19.92 15.10
CA THR A 2 -0.39 -21.16 14.99
C THR A 2 0.34 -22.44 14.58
N ALA A 3 1.59 -22.37 14.10
CA ALA A 3 2.46 -23.55 14.02
C ALA A 3 2.73 -24.19 15.40
N PHE A 4 2.76 -23.38 16.47
CA PHE A 4 2.88 -23.82 17.87
C PHE A 4 1.54 -24.25 18.51
N THR A 5 0.42 -24.19 17.78
CA THR A 5 -0.87 -24.78 18.21
C THR A 5 -1.34 -25.94 17.33
N ALA A 6 -0.66 -26.18 16.19
CA ALA A 6 -1.01 -27.20 15.20
C ALA A 6 -0.57 -28.64 15.58
N THR A 7 -0.33 -28.92 16.86
CA THR A 7 -0.25 -30.28 17.42
C THR A 7 -1.44 -30.64 18.31
N ASN A 8 -2.35 -29.70 18.61
CA ASN A 8 -3.60 -29.97 19.36
C ASN A 8 -4.68 -30.65 18.47
N GLY A 9 -4.26 -31.55 17.58
CA GLY A 9 -5.13 -32.42 16.76
C GLY A 9 -5.55 -33.72 17.45
N THR A 10 -5.07 -33.96 18.67
CA THR A 10 -5.48 -35.07 19.54
C THR A 10 -5.66 -34.55 20.97
N HIS A 11 -6.90 -34.58 21.48
CA HIS A 11 -7.33 -34.29 22.86
C HIS A 11 -6.39 -33.43 23.73
N ALA A 12 -6.69 -32.13 23.81
CA ALA A 12 -6.11 -31.25 24.81
C ALA A 12 -6.67 -31.56 26.21
N GLU A 13 -6.07 -32.51 26.93
CA GLU A 13 -6.33 -32.71 28.36
C GLU A 13 -5.79 -31.55 29.23
N PRO A 14 -6.51 -31.16 30.30
CA PRO A 14 -6.14 -29.99 31.09
C PRO A 14 -4.89 -30.21 31.96
N VAL A 15 -4.09 -29.14 32.07
CA VAL A 15 -2.73 -29.10 32.67
C VAL A 15 -2.66 -29.55 34.14
N SER A 16 -3.78 -29.57 34.87
CA SER A 16 -3.83 -29.87 36.31
C SER A 16 -3.49 -31.33 36.69
N ARG A 17 -3.60 -32.30 35.75
CA ARG A 17 -3.51 -33.73 36.09
C ARG A 17 -2.08 -34.29 36.30
N LYS A 18 -1.04 -33.68 35.71
CA LYS A 18 0.24 -34.40 35.48
C LYS A 18 1.27 -34.33 36.61
N THR A 19 1.31 -33.26 37.42
CA THR A 19 2.24 -33.17 38.56
C THR A 19 2.02 -34.27 39.61
N GLY A 20 0.80 -34.83 39.67
CA GLY A 20 0.48 -35.95 40.54
C GLY A 20 1.11 -37.29 40.12
N ILE A 21 1.45 -37.49 38.84
CA ILE A 21 1.93 -38.78 38.31
C ILE A 21 3.24 -39.22 38.98
N PHE A 22 4.17 -38.29 39.22
CA PHE A 22 5.45 -38.58 39.86
C PHE A 22 5.28 -39.10 41.30
N HIS A 23 4.30 -38.57 42.04
CA HIS A 23 3.94 -39.07 43.37
C HIS A 23 3.15 -40.39 43.30
N LEU A 24 2.39 -40.61 42.23
CA LEU A 24 1.60 -41.81 41.99
C LEU A 24 2.48 -43.03 41.66
N ILE A 25 3.48 -42.85 40.79
CA ILE A 25 4.50 -43.86 40.45
C ILE A 25 5.18 -44.35 41.73
N ASN A 26 5.69 -43.42 42.53
CA ASN A 26 6.46 -43.74 43.74
C ASN A 26 5.63 -44.25 44.94
N LYS A 27 4.29 -44.28 44.86
CA LYS A 27 3.42 -44.61 46.02
C LYS A 27 2.30 -45.61 45.75
N VAL A 28 1.91 -45.82 44.49
CA VAL A 28 0.79 -46.73 44.13
C VAL A 28 1.21 -47.76 43.09
N MET A 29 2.16 -47.45 42.20
CA MET A 29 2.55 -48.40 41.14
C MET A 29 3.33 -49.61 41.67
N PHE A 30 3.95 -49.52 42.86
CA PHE A 30 4.48 -50.68 43.61
C PHE A 30 3.46 -51.81 43.85
N HIS A 31 2.17 -51.58 43.62
CA HIS A 31 1.09 -52.57 43.75
C HIS A 31 0.44 -52.96 42.41
N ILE A 32 0.96 -52.46 41.27
CA ILE A 32 0.44 -52.70 39.92
C ILE A 32 1.60 -52.81 38.92
N LEU A 33 1.88 -54.04 38.50
CA LEU A 33 2.96 -54.38 37.56
C LEU A 33 2.49 -54.19 36.11
N PHE A 34 3.38 -53.63 35.27
CA PHE A 34 3.19 -53.52 33.82
C PHE A 34 4.39 -54.17 33.14
N SER A 35 4.34 -55.50 32.97
CA SER A 35 5.48 -56.30 32.48
C SER A 35 5.81 -56.07 30.99
N GLY A 36 4.88 -55.47 30.24
CA GLY A 36 4.94 -55.40 28.78
C GLY A 36 4.37 -56.63 28.07
N GLY A 37 3.97 -57.67 28.81
CA GLY A 37 3.40 -58.89 28.22
C GLY A 37 2.09 -58.66 27.42
N ARG A 38 1.82 -59.59 26.50
CA ARG A 38 0.61 -59.65 25.66
C ARG A 38 -0.13 -60.99 25.83
N GLY A 39 -1.44 -61.00 25.70
CA GLY A 39 -2.22 -62.20 25.38
C GLY A 39 -2.32 -62.42 23.86
N GLU A 40 -2.81 -63.59 23.44
CA GLU A 40 -2.94 -64.04 22.03
C GLU A 40 -3.43 -62.93 21.08
N ASP A 41 -4.48 -62.23 21.49
CA ASP A 41 -5.17 -61.17 20.75
C ASP A 41 -4.41 -59.81 20.75
N SER A 42 -3.08 -59.84 20.98
CA SER A 42 -2.23 -58.67 21.31
C SER A 42 -2.74 -57.81 22.49
N SER A 43 -3.57 -58.40 23.36
CA SER A 43 -4.17 -57.72 24.52
C SER A 43 -3.12 -57.45 25.58
N VAL A 44 -3.07 -56.24 26.14
CA VAL A 44 -2.00 -55.83 27.06
C VAL A 44 -2.27 -56.32 28.48
N ILE A 45 -1.27 -56.96 29.10
CA ILE A 45 -1.37 -57.52 30.45
C ILE A 45 -1.02 -56.46 31.50
N ILE A 46 -1.87 -56.35 32.53
CA ILE A 46 -1.62 -55.59 33.75
C ILE A 46 -1.77 -56.56 34.92
N THR A 47 -0.79 -56.62 35.82
CA THR A 47 -0.82 -57.58 36.94
C THR A 47 -0.93 -56.86 38.27
N LEU A 48 -1.95 -57.21 39.05
CA LEU A 48 -2.13 -56.80 40.44
C LEU A 48 -1.63 -57.97 41.31
N PRO A 49 -0.36 -57.95 41.77
CA PRO A 49 0.19 -59.00 42.60
C PRO A 49 -0.50 -59.08 43.97
N GLU A 50 -0.19 -60.15 44.71
CA GLU A 50 -0.66 -60.34 46.08
C GLU A 50 -0.24 -59.14 46.96
N CYS A 51 -1.22 -58.46 47.55
CA CYS A 51 -1.01 -57.22 48.29
C CYS A 51 -2.19 -56.94 49.21
N SER A 52 -1.98 -57.13 50.52
CA SER A 52 -2.99 -56.91 51.56
C SER A 52 -3.42 -55.44 51.68
N ALA A 53 -2.52 -54.49 51.42
CA ALA A 53 -2.82 -53.04 51.47
C ALA A 53 -3.56 -52.52 50.22
N PHE A 54 -3.97 -53.38 49.27
CA PHE A 54 -4.69 -52.95 48.08
C PHE A 54 -6.03 -52.26 48.41
N SER A 55 -6.67 -52.65 49.52
CA SER A 55 -7.87 -51.98 50.09
C SER A 55 -7.65 -50.49 50.37
N ASP A 56 -6.41 -50.11 50.73
CA ASP A 56 -6.10 -48.83 51.36
C ASP A 56 -5.69 -47.75 50.34
N ILE A 57 -5.41 -48.17 49.11
CA ILE A 57 -5.19 -47.29 47.96
C ILE A 57 -6.46 -46.47 47.71
N PRO A 58 -6.45 -45.12 47.69
CA PRO A 58 -7.63 -44.33 47.35
C PRO A 58 -8.13 -44.62 45.93
N GLU A 59 -9.46 -44.65 45.74
CA GLU A 59 -10.08 -44.94 44.43
C GLU A 59 -9.64 -43.94 43.35
N GLU A 60 -9.59 -42.64 43.68
CA GLU A 60 -9.10 -41.60 42.76
C GLU A 60 -7.62 -41.81 42.35
N ALA A 61 -6.81 -42.43 43.22
CA ALA A 61 -5.42 -42.76 42.92
C ALA A 61 -5.31 -44.02 42.04
N LEU A 62 -6.12 -45.05 42.32
CA LEU A 62 -6.22 -46.26 41.50
C LEU A 62 -6.67 -45.92 40.06
N ALA A 63 -7.72 -45.11 39.93
CA ALA A 63 -8.20 -44.63 38.64
C ALA A 63 -7.13 -43.83 37.88
N LYS A 64 -6.35 -42.97 38.56
CA LYS A 64 -5.23 -42.25 37.94
C LYS A 64 -4.12 -43.20 37.45
N VAL A 65 -3.81 -44.29 38.17
CA VAL A 65 -2.83 -45.29 37.70
C VAL A 65 -3.36 -46.07 36.49
N PHE A 66 -4.62 -46.51 36.49
CA PHE A 66 -5.17 -47.20 35.31
C PHE A 66 -5.29 -46.28 34.09
N ASN A 67 -5.66 -45.00 34.26
CA ASN A 67 -5.58 -44.01 33.18
C ASN A 67 -4.14 -43.86 32.65
N TYR A 68 -3.15 -43.80 33.52
CA TYR A 68 -1.74 -43.73 33.09
C TYR A 68 -1.29 -44.99 32.34
N LEU A 69 -1.53 -46.18 32.88
CA LEU A 69 -1.13 -47.46 32.26
C LEU A 69 -1.84 -47.72 30.92
N THR A 70 -3.12 -47.40 30.80
CA THR A 70 -3.88 -47.57 29.55
C THR A 70 -3.47 -46.60 28.44
N LEU A 71 -2.71 -45.54 28.75
CA LEU A 71 -2.12 -44.60 27.79
C LEU A 71 -0.72 -45.00 27.30
N ILE A 72 -0.09 -46.04 27.89
CA ILE A 72 1.21 -46.54 27.44
C ILE A 72 1.08 -47.31 26.10
N PRO A 73 0.10 -48.21 25.91
CA PRO A 73 -0.18 -48.81 24.60
C PRO A 73 -0.75 -47.78 23.63
N ARG A 74 -0.04 -47.54 22.52
CA ARG A 74 -0.34 -46.45 21.58
C ARG A 74 -1.30 -46.81 20.44
N GLN A 75 -1.84 -48.02 20.41
CA GLN A 75 -2.78 -48.46 19.36
C GLN A 75 -4.24 -48.19 19.79
N PRO A 76 -5.10 -47.62 18.91
CA PRO A 76 -6.49 -47.38 19.23
C PRO A 76 -7.28 -48.70 19.33
N GLY A 77 -8.08 -48.87 20.38
CA GLY A 77 -8.91 -50.06 20.59
C GLY A 77 -8.25 -51.21 21.34
N VAL A 78 -6.99 -51.06 21.81
CA VAL A 78 -6.26 -52.06 22.61
C VAL A 78 -7.12 -52.62 23.73
N LYS A 79 -7.23 -53.95 23.73
CA LYS A 79 -7.80 -54.77 24.79
C LYS A 79 -6.81 -54.88 25.95
N PHE A 80 -7.32 -54.96 27.17
CA PHE A 80 -6.53 -55.18 28.38
C PHE A 80 -6.93 -56.50 29.07
N ILE A 81 -5.96 -57.23 29.60
CA ILE A 81 -6.15 -58.38 30.49
C ILE A 81 -5.59 -58.01 31.86
N ILE A 82 -6.37 -58.22 32.92
CA ILE A 82 -5.88 -58.07 34.29
C ILE A 82 -5.64 -59.43 34.92
N ILE A 83 -4.41 -59.67 35.39
CA ILE A 83 -4.13 -60.75 36.34
C ILE A 83 -4.31 -60.16 37.74
N LEU A 84 -5.18 -60.77 38.55
CA LEU A 84 -5.46 -60.38 39.93
C LEU A 84 -5.04 -61.53 40.85
N ASP A 85 -3.87 -61.39 41.47
CA ASP A 85 -3.35 -62.38 42.40
C ASP A 85 -3.87 -62.11 43.82
N ARG A 86 -4.57 -63.09 44.38
CA ARG A 86 -5.27 -63.05 45.67
C ARG A 86 -5.17 -64.40 46.39
N ARG A 87 -4.06 -65.14 46.20
CA ARG A 87 -3.80 -66.48 46.76
C ARG A 87 -3.73 -66.53 48.28
N LEU A 88 -3.45 -65.41 48.96
CA LEU A 88 -3.38 -65.28 50.42
C LEU A 88 -4.57 -64.49 51.01
N ASP A 89 -5.48 -64.02 50.17
CA ASP A 89 -6.47 -63.00 50.50
C ASP A 89 -7.88 -63.59 50.78
N THR A 90 -8.82 -62.76 51.21
CA THR A 90 -10.19 -63.18 51.55
C THR A 90 -11.19 -63.02 50.39
N TRP A 91 -12.28 -63.77 50.42
CA TRP A 91 -13.38 -63.63 49.45
C TRP A 91 -13.99 -62.22 49.42
N ALA A 92 -14.03 -61.54 50.57
CA ALA A 92 -14.48 -60.15 50.66
C ALA A 92 -13.51 -59.20 49.96
N SER A 93 -12.19 -59.39 50.12
CA SER A 93 -11.17 -58.63 49.40
C SER A 93 -11.24 -58.85 47.89
N ILE A 94 -11.39 -60.10 47.43
CA ILE A 94 -11.56 -60.41 46.00
C ILE A 94 -12.77 -59.68 45.40
N LYS A 95 -13.93 -59.72 46.09
CA LYS A 95 -15.13 -58.96 45.67
C LYS A 95 -14.89 -57.45 45.65
N MET A 96 -14.20 -56.90 46.66
CA MET A 96 -13.86 -55.47 46.73
C MET A 96 -12.92 -55.06 45.60
N ALA A 97 -11.87 -55.85 45.33
CA ALA A 97 -10.90 -55.57 44.29
C ALA A 97 -11.55 -55.56 42.90
N LEU A 98 -12.40 -56.55 42.59
CA LEU A 98 -13.16 -56.59 41.34
C LEU A 98 -14.11 -55.39 41.19
N ALA A 99 -14.82 -54.99 42.25
CA ALA A 99 -15.67 -53.80 42.23
C ALA A 99 -14.88 -52.51 41.97
N ARG A 100 -13.68 -52.38 42.55
CA ARG A 100 -12.84 -51.19 42.41
C ARG A 100 -12.13 -51.13 41.06
N ILE A 101 -11.70 -52.26 40.51
CA ILE A 101 -11.25 -52.37 39.12
C ILE A 101 -12.37 -51.91 38.18
N ALA A 102 -13.60 -52.42 38.37
CA ALA A 102 -14.75 -52.06 37.56
C ALA A 102 -15.08 -50.56 37.55
N ALA A 103 -14.98 -49.90 38.71
CA ALA A 103 -15.24 -48.46 38.83
C ALA A 103 -14.08 -47.58 38.34
N SER A 104 -12.83 -48.06 38.45
CA SER A 104 -11.62 -47.26 38.19
C SER A 104 -10.98 -47.47 36.81
N PHE A 105 -11.30 -48.54 36.08
CA PHE A 105 -10.61 -48.88 34.83
C PHE A 105 -11.21 -48.14 33.60
N PRO A 106 -10.42 -47.35 32.86
CA PRO A 106 -10.95 -46.49 31.79
C PRO A 106 -10.84 -47.09 30.38
N GLY A 107 -10.11 -48.20 30.21
CA GLY A 107 -9.82 -48.82 28.91
C GLY A 107 -10.76 -49.97 28.55
N ASN A 108 -10.52 -50.58 27.39
CA ASN A 108 -11.26 -51.75 26.90
C ASN A 108 -10.81 -53.03 27.65
N LEU A 109 -11.28 -53.19 28.89
CA LEU A 109 -10.97 -54.35 29.74
C LEU A 109 -11.68 -55.61 29.21
N HIS A 110 -10.88 -56.52 28.66
CA HIS A 110 -11.35 -57.70 27.95
C HIS A 110 -11.61 -58.90 28.86
N LEU A 111 -10.74 -59.10 29.87
CA LEU A 111 -10.72 -60.29 30.72
C LEU A 111 -10.03 -59.99 32.06
N VAL A 112 -10.54 -60.57 33.14
CA VAL A 112 -9.83 -60.61 34.43
C VAL A 112 -9.59 -62.06 34.86
N LEU A 113 -8.33 -62.42 35.06
CA LEU A 113 -7.87 -63.73 35.53
C LEU A 113 -7.54 -63.64 37.01
N VAL A 114 -8.26 -64.36 37.87
CA VAL A 114 -8.13 -64.25 39.34
C VAL A 114 -7.49 -65.52 39.91
N LEU A 115 -6.30 -65.41 40.52
CA LEU A 115 -5.71 -66.51 41.29
C LEU A 115 -6.29 -66.51 42.70
N ARG A 116 -7.06 -67.54 43.05
CA ARG A 116 -7.78 -67.65 44.34
C ARG A 116 -6.98 -68.44 45.40
N PRO A 117 -7.30 -68.31 46.70
CA PRO A 117 -6.66 -69.12 47.74
C PRO A 117 -7.00 -70.60 47.62
N THR A 118 -6.00 -71.46 47.80
CA THR A 118 -6.12 -72.92 47.69
C THR A 118 -6.85 -73.56 48.88
N SER A 119 -6.89 -72.89 50.04
CA SER A 119 -7.47 -73.42 51.30
C SER A 119 -8.99 -73.63 51.29
N PHE A 120 -9.71 -73.23 50.24
CA PHE A 120 -11.18 -73.23 50.20
C PHE A 120 -11.85 -74.56 49.77
N PHE A 121 -11.08 -75.64 49.59
CA PHE A 121 -11.58 -76.94 49.08
C PHE A 121 -12.35 -77.81 50.10
N HIS A 122 -13.12 -77.21 51.02
CA HIS A 122 -13.94 -77.95 52.00
C HIS A 122 -15.38 -77.46 52.16
N ARG A 123 -16.11 -77.32 51.04
CA ARG A 123 -17.54 -77.67 50.97
C ARG A 123 -17.92 -78.13 49.57
N THR A 124 -18.54 -79.31 49.49
CA THR A 124 -18.85 -80.02 48.24
C THR A 124 -20.02 -79.36 47.49
N VAL A 125 -20.06 -79.58 46.16
CA VAL A 125 -21.10 -79.11 45.21
C VAL A 125 -21.07 -77.59 44.95
N THR A 126 -20.41 -77.15 43.86
CA THR A 126 -20.88 -76.01 43.02
C THR A 126 -20.12 -75.79 41.69
N ASP A 127 -19.48 -76.79 41.06
CA ASP A 127 -18.91 -76.66 39.69
C ASP A 127 -19.95 -76.34 38.59
N ILE A 128 -21.25 -76.39 38.93
CA ILE A 128 -22.38 -76.00 38.07
C ILE A 128 -23.14 -74.77 38.65
N GLY A 129 -22.79 -74.31 39.87
CA GLY A 129 -23.59 -73.36 40.65
C GLY A 129 -22.95 -71.98 40.92
N PHE A 130 -21.71 -71.72 40.50
CA PHE A 130 -21.13 -70.37 40.48
C PHE A 130 -21.11 -69.74 39.08
N ARG A 131 -22.24 -69.85 38.38
CA ARG A 131 -22.69 -68.70 37.58
C ARG A 131 -23.00 -67.58 38.57
N PHE A 132 -22.07 -66.64 38.74
CA PHE A 132 -22.39 -65.35 39.34
C PHE A 132 -23.63 -64.80 38.60
N SER A 133 -24.63 -64.31 39.35
CA SER A 133 -25.73 -63.57 38.72
C SER A 133 -25.12 -62.38 37.98
N GLN A 134 -25.65 -62.06 36.79
CA GLN A 134 -25.22 -60.88 36.03
C GLN A 134 -25.82 -59.58 36.62
N GLU A 135 -26.20 -59.63 37.90
CA GLU A 135 -27.06 -58.71 38.64
C GLU A 135 -26.41 -58.32 39.98
N ASP A 136 -25.71 -59.26 40.67
CA ASP A 136 -24.89 -58.98 41.87
C ASP A 136 -23.74 -58.00 41.59
N PHE A 137 -23.27 -57.94 40.34
CA PHE A 137 -22.31 -56.96 39.84
C PHE A 137 -22.79 -56.41 38.49
N MET A 138 -22.87 -55.08 38.38
CA MET A 138 -23.21 -54.35 37.15
C MET A 138 -22.06 -54.35 36.12
N LEU A 139 -21.47 -55.52 35.87
CA LEU A 139 -20.26 -55.73 35.10
C LEU A 139 -20.53 -56.52 33.82
N LYS A 140 -20.31 -55.88 32.66
CA LYS A 140 -20.31 -56.54 31.34
C LYS A 140 -18.99 -57.26 31.03
N MET A 141 -18.26 -57.69 32.06
CA MET A 141 -16.84 -58.05 32.00
C MET A 141 -16.61 -59.54 32.30
N PRO A 142 -15.90 -60.29 31.45
CA PRO A 142 -15.49 -61.66 31.74
C PRO A 142 -14.51 -61.73 32.93
N VAL A 143 -14.82 -62.58 33.91
CA VAL A 143 -13.95 -62.91 35.04
C VAL A 143 -13.77 -64.43 35.09
N VAL A 144 -12.53 -64.91 35.19
CA VAL A 144 -12.18 -66.33 35.28
C VAL A 144 -11.44 -66.59 36.58
N MET A 145 -11.92 -67.58 37.34
CA MET A 145 -11.35 -67.95 38.64
C MET A 145 -10.40 -69.15 38.47
N LEU A 146 -9.10 -68.90 38.62
CA LEU A 146 -8.03 -69.88 38.44
C LEU A 146 -7.69 -70.56 39.77
N SER A 147 -7.29 -71.82 39.74
CA SER A 147 -7.00 -72.62 40.95
C SER A 147 -5.50 -72.81 41.21
N SER A 148 -4.67 -72.52 40.21
CA SER A 148 -3.22 -72.62 40.23
C SER A 148 -2.60 -71.58 39.30
N VAL A 149 -1.33 -71.22 39.53
CA VAL A 149 -0.56 -70.36 38.62
C VAL A 149 -0.46 -71.00 37.22
N THR A 150 -0.30 -72.32 37.16
CA THR A 150 -0.30 -73.13 35.92
C THR A 150 -1.60 -73.06 35.11
N ASP A 151 -2.72 -72.58 35.66
CA ASP A 151 -3.94 -72.35 34.86
C ASP A 151 -3.84 -71.05 34.01
N LEU A 152 -2.92 -70.12 34.31
CA LEU A 152 -2.69 -68.90 33.50
C LEU A 152 -2.19 -69.26 32.09
N LEU A 153 -1.38 -70.32 31.97
CA LEU A 153 -0.82 -70.82 30.71
C LEU A 153 -1.86 -71.39 29.72
N ARG A 154 -3.16 -71.32 30.07
CA ARG A 154 -4.29 -71.59 29.15
C ARG A 154 -4.87 -70.33 28.50
N TYR A 155 -4.32 -69.15 28.83
CA TYR A 155 -4.83 -67.84 28.40
C TYR A 155 -3.72 -66.87 27.96
N ILE A 156 -2.47 -67.13 28.37
CA ILE A 156 -1.31 -66.27 28.15
C ILE A 156 -0.09 -67.19 27.95
N ASP A 157 0.71 -66.92 26.91
CA ASP A 157 1.94 -67.65 26.62
C ASP A 157 3.00 -67.54 27.74
N GLU A 158 3.78 -68.60 27.93
CA GLU A 158 4.85 -68.67 28.93
C GLU A 158 5.85 -67.52 28.79
N ASN A 159 6.17 -67.09 27.57
CA ASN A 159 7.09 -65.98 27.30
C ASN A 159 6.48 -64.58 27.50
N GLN A 160 5.21 -64.47 27.88
CA GLN A 160 4.51 -63.22 28.20
C GLN A 160 4.20 -63.05 29.69
N LEU A 161 4.46 -64.08 30.50
CA LEU A 161 4.33 -64.07 31.96
C LEU A 161 5.69 -63.93 32.65
N THR A 162 5.73 -63.22 33.78
CA THR A 162 6.91 -63.13 34.65
C THR A 162 7.10 -64.42 35.45
N SER A 163 8.31 -64.67 35.95
CA SER A 163 8.68 -65.94 36.61
C SER A 163 7.89 -66.25 37.88
N GLU A 164 7.48 -65.23 38.62
CA GLU A 164 6.51 -65.26 39.74
C GLU A 164 5.14 -65.85 39.36
N PHE A 165 4.77 -65.78 38.08
CA PHE A 165 3.56 -66.37 37.49
C PHE A 165 3.86 -67.54 36.54
N GLY A 166 5.05 -68.15 36.67
CA GLY A 166 5.41 -69.37 35.95
C GLY A 166 5.77 -69.18 34.48
N GLY A 167 6.20 -67.98 34.09
CA GLY A 167 6.69 -67.69 32.73
C GLY A 167 8.17 -67.31 32.66
N THR A 168 8.61 -66.92 31.45
CA THR A 168 10.01 -66.62 31.13
C THR A 168 10.26 -65.15 30.74
N LEU A 169 9.30 -64.25 30.93
CA LEU A 169 9.46 -62.82 30.63
C LEU A 169 10.37 -62.12 31.67
N ASP A 170 11.51 -61.58 31.21
CA ASP A 170 12.44 -60.84 32.07
C ASP A 170 11.95 -59.43 32.40
N TYR A 171 11.57 -59.23 33.67
CA TYR A 171 11.03 -57.97 34.15
C TYR A 171 11.41 -57.71 35.61
N CYS A 172 12.13 -56.60 35.83
CA CYS A 172 12.33 -55.99 37.14
C CYS A 172 11.43 -54.76 37.26
N HIS A 173 10.53 -54.77 38.25
CA HIS A 173 9.60 -53.66 38.48
C HIS A 173 10.29 -52.39 38.97
N SER A 174 11.34 -52.52 39.80
CA SER A 174 12.13 -51.38 40.29
C SER A 174 12.84 -50.65 39.16
N ASP A 175 13.46 -51.39 38.23
CA ASP A 175 14.12 -50.80 37.06
C ASP A 175 13.11 -50.15 36.12
N TRP A 176 11.93 -50.76 35.94
CA TRP A 176 10.83 -50.15 35.18
C TRP A 176 10.34 -48.84 35.82
N ILE A 177 10.20 -48.77 37.15
CA ILE A 177 9.86 -47.54 37.87
C ILE A 177 10.94 -46.47 37.67
N VAL A 178 12.22 -46.81 37.86
CA VAL A 178 13.34 -45.86 37.72
C VAL A 178 13.41 -45.32 36.29
N LEU A 179 13.33 -46.21 35.30
CA LEU A 179 13.32 -45.85 33.89
C LEU A 179 12.13 -44.94 33.55
N ARG A 180 10.91 -45.35 33.89
CA ARG A 180 9.70 -44.58 33.59
C ARG A 180 9.69 -43.22 34.29
N THR A 181 10.24 -43.14 35.50
CA THR A 181 10.44 -41.88 36.23
C THR A 181 11.40 -40.94 35.50
N ALA A 182 12.53 -41.45 34.98
CA ALA A 182 13.46 -40.65 34.19
C ALA A 182 12.83 -40.18 32.86
N ILE A 183 12.07 -41.05 32.20
CA ILE A 183 11.33 -40.75 30.96
C ILE A 183 10.28 -39.63 31.16
N GLU A 184 9.46 -39.70 32.22
CA GLU A 184 8.47 -38.66 32.52
C GLU A 184 9.16 -37.35 32.96
N SER A 185 10.27 -37.43 33.69
CA SER A 185 11.09 -36.25 34.03
C SER A 185 11.59 -35.53 32.77
N PHE A 186 12.16 -36.28 31.83
CA PHE A 186 12.62 -35.74 30.55
C PHE A 186 11.45 -35.14 29.73
N ALA A 187 10.27 -35.78 29.74
CA ALA A 187 9.07 -35.27 29.09
C ALA A 187 8.59 -33.91 29.66
N VAL A 188 8.74 -33.69 30.98
CA VAL A 188 8.49 -32.38 31.61
C VAL A 188 9.52 -31.35 31.12
N THR A 189 10.81 -31.67 31.15
CA THR A 189 11.88 -30.77 30.67
C THR A 189 11.68 -30.35 29.21
N VAL A 190 11.30 -31.27 28.32
CA VAL A 190 10.97 -30.98 26.91
C VAL A 190 9.74 -30.07 26.78
N LYS A 191 8.71 -30.25 27.62
CA LYS A 191 7.53 -29.38 27.66
C LYS A 191 7.89 -27.97 28.15
N ASP A 192 8.75 -27.83 29.15
CA ASP A 192 9.10 -26.52 29.72
C ASP A 192 9.98 -25.72 28.74
N ILE A 193 10.85 -26.40 27.98
CA ILE A 193 11.51 -25.84 26.78
C ILE A 193 10.47 -25.35 25.77
N ALA A 194 9.44 -26.14 25.47
CA ALA A 194 8.36 -25.74 24.54
C ALA A 194 7.58 -24.51 25.04
N GLN A 195 7.37 -24.38 26.36
CA GLN A 195 6.71 -23.21 26.95
C GLN A 195 7.60 -21.96 26.90
N MET A 196 8.91 -22.07 27.14
CA MET A 196 9.85 -20.96 26.95
C MET A 196 9.95 -20.52 25.49
N LEU A 197 9.96 -21.47 24.55
CA LEU A 197 9.89 -21.21 23.11
C LEU A 197 8.60 -20.49 22.70
N GLN A 198 7.45 -20.91 23.23
CA GLN A 198 6.18 -20.25 22.99
C GLN A 198 6.15 -18.83 23.57
N GLY A 199 6.60 -18.64 24.81
CA GLY A 199 6.62 -17.33 25.48
C GLY A 199 7.51 -16.32 24.76
N PHE A 200 8.73 -16.70 24.39
CA PHE A 200 9.62 -15.84 23.61
C PHE A 200 9.10 -15.65 22.16
N GLY A 201 8.49 -16.66 21.56
CA GLY A 201 7.82 -16.54 20.26
C GLY A 201 6.61 -15.58 20.27
N THR A 202 5.97 -15.38 21.43
CA THR A 202 4.95 -14.35 21.66
C THR A 202 5.60 -12.98 21.84
N GLU A 203 6.63 -12.85 22.67
CA GLU A 203 7.40 -11.60 22.85
C GLU A 203 7.85 -11.00 21.50
N LEU A 204 8.48 -11.82 20.65
CA LEU A 204 8.92 -11.41 19.32
C LEU A 204 7.77 -11.07 18.35
N ALA A 205 6.56 -11.59 18.56
CA ALA A 205 5.40 -11.32 17.73
C ALA A 205 4.62 -10.07 18.16
N GLU A 206 4.68 -9.72 19.44
CA GLU A 206 3.97 -8.60 20.08
C GLU A 206 4.87 -7.37 20.31
N THR A 207 6.18 -7.49 20.05
CA THR A 207 7.13 -6.35 20.09
C THR A 207 6.73 -5.24 19.12
N GLU A 208 6.40 -4.08 19.66
CA GLU A 208 6.26 -2.83 18.90
C GLU A 208 7.63 -2.35 18.38
N LEU A 209 7.65 -1.77 17.18
CA LEU A 209 8.88 -1.30 16.54
C LEU A 209 9.04 0.21 16.76
N PRO A 210 10.02 0.69 17.55
CA PRO A 210 10.31 2.12 17.68
C PRO A 210 10.98 2.68 16.43
N ASP A 211 10.71 3.94 16.12
CA ASP A 211 11.32 4.66 14.97
C ASP A 211 12.80 5.05 15.21
N GLU A 212 13.33 4.90 16.43
CA GLU A 212 14.73 5.17 16.75
C GLU A 212 15.65 3.99 16.44
N GLY A 213 16.63 4.20 15.54
CA GLY A 213 17.60 3.16 15.17
C GLY A 213 18.37 2.54 16.34
N LYS A 214 18.74 3.34 17.36
CA LYS A 214 19.43 2.83 18.57
C LYS A 214 18.55 1.89 19.40
N ALA A 215 17.24 2.14 19.46
CA ALA A 215 16.30 1.26 20.15
C ALA A 215 16.12 -0.07 19.40
N ILE A 216 16.13 -0.04 18.06
CA ILE A 216 16.13 -1.25 17.23
C ILE A 216 17.44 -2.05 17.37
N GLU A 217 18.60 -1.40 17.49
CA GLU A 217 19.88 -2.06 17.79
C GLU A 217 19.87 -2.77 19.15
N TYR A 218 19.33 -2.12 20.18
CA TYR A 218 19.15 -2.73 21.50
C TYR A 218 18.17 -3.93 21.48
N LEU A 219 17.05 -3.81 20.75
CA LEU A 219 16.11 -4.93 20.55
C LEU A 219 16.77 -6.10 19.80
N LEU A 220 17.60 -5.82 18.79
CA LEU A 220 18.35 -6.83 18.05
C LEU A 220 19.29 -7.63 18.95
N ASP A 221 20.13 -7.00 19.79
CA ASP A 221 20.96 -7.79 20.72
C ASP A 221 20.13 -8.46 21.83
N CYS A 222 19.14 -7.79 22.41
CA CYS A 222 18.28 -8.38 23.45
C CYS A 222 17.63 -9.69 22.95
N HIS A 223 17.00 -9.65 21.77
CA HIS A 223 16.40 -10.82 21.14
C HIS A 223 17.43 -11.88 20.77
N THR A 224 18.59 -11.50 20.23
CA THR A 224 19.63 -12.47 19.84
C THR A 224 20.28 -13.11 21.07
N THR A 225 20.42 -12.38 22.18
CA THR A 225 20.90 -12.89 23.46
C THR A 225 19.88 -13.81 24.15
N LYS A 226 18.57 -13.53 24.05
CA LYS A 226 17.51 -14.46 24.47
C LYS A 226 17.49 -15.73 23.62
N TYR A 227 17.57 -15.60 22.29
CA TYR A 227 17.68 -16.73 21.36
C TYR A 227 18.87 -17.64 21.68
N ARG A 228 20.08 -17.08 21.85
CA ARG A 228 21.29 -17.83 22.22
C ARG A 228 21.09 -18.65 23.51
N LYS A 229 20.58 -18.03 24.59
CA LYS A 229 20.30 -18.72 25.87
C LYS A 229 19.32 -19.89 25.71
N LEU A 230 18.25 -19.71 24.94
CA LEU A 230 17.25 -20.75 24.72
C LEU A 230 17.76 -21.88 23.81
N LYS A 231 18.60 -21.54 22.82
CA LYS A 231 19.32 -22.51 21.98
C LYS A 231 20.25 -23.41 22.80
N ASP A 232 20.97 -22.84 23.77
CA ASP A 232 21.85 -23.61 24.66
C ASP A 232 21.07 -24.48 25.67
N ALA A 233 19.90 -24.02 26.14
CA ALA A 233 18.99 -24.85 26.91
C ALA A 233 18.49 -26.07 26.09
N ILE A 234 18.04 -25.86 24.84
CA ILE A 234 17.64 -26.95 23.92
C ILE A 234 18.79 -27.94 23.70
N ARG A 235 20.02 -27.46 23.48
CA ARG A 235 21.22 -28.31 23.31
C ARG A 235 21.51 -29.15 24.56
N SER A 236 21.34 -28.59 25.75
CA SER A 236 21.53 -29.29 27.03
C SER A 236 20.50 -30.42 27.19
N VAL A 237 19.21 -30.13 27.02
CA VAL A 237 18.11 -31.11 27.12
C VAL A 237 18.24 -32.17 26.03
N SER A 238 18.65 -31.79 24.81
CA SER A 238 18.95 -32.75 23.74
C SER A 238 20.12 -33.68 24.05
N LYS A 239 21.08 -33.25 24.89
CA LYS A 239 22.18 -34.11 25.37
C LYS A 239 21.68 -35.07 26.45
N GLU A 240 20.89 -34.58 27.40
CA GLU A 240 20.25 -35.39 28.46
C GLU A 240 19.41 -36.54 27.87
N GLY A 241 18.49 -36.24 26.95
CA GLY A 241 17.66 -37.26 26.31
C GLY A 241 18.45 -38.28 25.48
N ARG A 242 19.58 -37.88 24.87
CA ARG A 242 20.48 -38.84 24.20
C ARG A 242 21.20 -39.76 25.20
N HIS A 243 21.55 -39.26 26.39
CA HIS A 243 22.08 -40.12 27.45
C HIS A 243 21.02 -41.11 27.96
N LEU A 244 19.79 -40.65 28.20
CA LEU A 244 18.66 -41.52 28.57
C LEU A 244 18.43 -42.64 27.53
N LEU A 245 18.40 -42.29 26.23
CA LEU A 245 18.28 -43.26 25.14
C LEU A 245 19.46 -44.25 25.07
N SER A 246 20.69 -43.82 25.42
CA SER A 246 21.84 -44.72 25.44
C SER A 246 21.78 -45.74 26.58
N SER A 247 21.31 -45.34 27.77
CA SER A 247 21.08 -46.25 28.91
C SER A 247 19.96 -47.26 28.64
N LEU A 248 18.93 -46.83 27.89
CA LEU A 248 17.85 -47.68 27.39
C LEU A 248 18.35 -48.76 26.43
N ALA A 249 19.17 -48.39 25.44
CA ALA A 249 19.70 -49.34 24.46
C ALA A 249 20.53 -50.46 25.11
N THR A 250 21.26 -50.16 26.19
CA THR A 250 22.00 -51.18 26.98
C THR A 250 21.11 -52.12 27.80
N SER A 251 19.80 -51.87 27.93
CA SER A 251 18.84 -52.72 28.64
C SER A 251 18.13 -53.75 27.75
N GLY A 252 18.38 -53.79 26.44
CA GLY A 252 17.81 -54.80 25.52
C GLY A 252 16.28 -54.73 25.29
N LYS A 253 15.60 -53.68 25.76
CA LYS A 253 14.12 -53.55 25.69
C LYS A 253 13.71 -52.63 24.54
N GLU A 254 13.55 -53.23 23.35
CA GLU A 254 13.30 -52.47 22.11
C GLU A 254 11.96 -51.70 22.10
N ASP A 255 10.87 -52.27 22.62
CA ASP A 255 9.51 -51.71 22.52
C ASP A 255 9.36 -50.35 23.24
N ASP A 256 10.03 -50.15 24.39
CA ASP A 256 9.98 -48.90 25.16
C ASP A 256 10.78 -47.76 24.49
N SER A 257 11.82 -48.09 23.71
CA SER A 257 12.71 -47.11 23.06
C SER A 257 11.99 -46.17 22.07
N GLN A 258 10.81 -46.58 21.59
CA GLN A 258 9.95 -45.80 20.71
C GLN A 258 9.34 -44.55 21.40
N TRP A 259 9.39 -44.44 22.73
CA TRP A 259 9.02 -43.21 23.42
C TRP A 259 10.07 -42.11 23.23
N ASP A 260 11.33 -42.35 23.58
CA ASP A 260 12.36 -41.31 23.67
C ASP A 260 12.87 -40.83 22.32
N VAL A 261 12.91 -41.72 21.31
CA VAL A 261 13.15 -41.33 19.91
C VAL A 261 12.10 -40.32 19.45
N LYS A 262 10.85 -40.42 19.92
CA LYS A 262 9.76 -39.49 19.57
C LYS A 262 9.87 -38.15 20.32
N LEU A 263 10.26 -38.14 21.60
CA LEU A 263 10.53 -36.88 22.32
C LEU A 263 11.74 -36.14 21.75
N LEU A 264 12.84 -36.84 21.45
CA LEU A 264 14.02 -36.25 20.83
C LEU A 264 13.73 -35.72 19.42
N ALA A 265 12.88 -36.42 18.65
CA ALA A 265 12.38 -35.90 17.38
C ALA A 265 11.56 -34.61 17.57
N GLN A 266 10.60 -34.59 18.50
CA GLN A 266 9.80 -33.40 18.81
C GLN A 266 10.67 -32.21 19.26
N LEU A 267 11.70 -32.43 20.09
CA LEU A 267 12.61 -31.38 20.54
C LEU A 267 13.41 -30.77 19.38
N ARG A 268 13.97 -31.60 18.50
CA ARG A 268 14.66 -31.17 17.27
C ARG A 268 13.72 -30.45 16.29
N ASP A 269 12.49 -30.92 16.16
CA ASP A 269 11.52 -30.34 15.22
C ASP A 269 11.01 -28.98 15.73
N MET A 270 10.86 -28.81 17.05
CA MET A 270 10.65 -27.51 17.69
C MET A 270 11.86 -26.58 17.53
N GLU A 271 13.09 -27.09 17.69
CA GLU A 271 14.33 -26.34 17.49
C GLU A 271 14.41 -25.80 16.04
N SER A 272 14.17 -26.65 15.05
CA SER A 272 14.18 -26.26 13.62
C SER A 272 13.08 -25.25 13.27
N ALA A 273 11.87 -25.43 13.82
CA ALA A 273 10.78 -24.48 13.65
C ALA A 273 11.06 -23.11 14.31
N PHE A 274 11.79 -23.12 15.43
CA PHE A 274 12.21 -21.91 16.14
C PHE A 274 13.31 -21.15 15.41
N ASP A 275 14.38 -21.82 14.97
CA ASP A 275 15.43 -21.23 14.13
C ASP A 275 14.80 -20.59 12.88
N GLY A 276 13.96 -21.35 12.17
CA GLY A 276 13.24 -20.88 10.99
C GLY A 276 12.23 -19.76 11.25
N PHE A 277 11.89 -19.46 12.51
CA PHE A 277 11.12 -18.28 12.90
C PHE A 277 12.04 -17.11 13.28
N PHE A 278 13.05 -17.37 14.11
CA PHE A 278 13.98 -16.35 14.60
C PHE A 278 14.77 -15.70 13.46
N GLU A 279 15.32 -16.47 12.52
CA GLU A 279 16.05 -15.94 11.35
C GLU A 279 15.20 -14.95 10.54
N LYS A 280 13.90 -15.24 10.36
CA LYS A 280 12.97 -14.36 9.64
C LYS A 280 12.63 -13.10 10.43
N HIS A 281 12.55 -13.19 11.76
CA HIS A 281 12.35 -12.04 12.64
C HIS A 281 13.59 -11.15 12.71
N HIS A 282 14.77 -11.74 12.88
CA HIS A 282 16.06 -11.07 12.92
C HIS A 282 16.33 -10.34 11.60
N LEU A 283 16.13 -11.00 10.45
CA LEU A 283 16.22 -10.37 9.13
C LEU A 283 15.24 -9.18 8.98
N LYS A 284 14.00 -9.30 9.47
CA LYS A 284 13.01 -8.22 9.43
C LYS A 284 13.48 -7.01 10.25
N LEU A 285 13.97 -7.21 11.48
CA LEU A 285 14.49 -6.11 12.32
C LEU A 285 15.76 -5.49 11.71
N HIS A 286 16.66 -6.30 11.16
CA HIS A 286 17.87 -5.82 10.49
C HIS A 286 17.55 -4.97 9.25
N GLN A 287 16.61 -5.42 8.40
CA GLN A 287 16.14 -4.61 7.27
C GLN A 287 15.39 -3.35 7.71
N TYR A 288 14.64 -3.39 8.82
CA TYR A 288 14.03 -2.18 9.38
C TYR A 288 15.09 -1.16 9.85
N LEU A 289 16.15 -1.62 10.54
CA LEU A 289 17.29 -0.78 10.91
C LEU A 289 18.04 -0.21 9.70
N GLN A 290 18.21 -1.01 8.64
CA GLN A 290 18.81 -0.55 7.38
C GLN A 290 17.97 0.54 6.72
N LEU A 291 16.64 0.43 6.73
CA LEU A 291 15.74 1.47 6.22
C LEU A 291 15.83 2.77 7.04
N LEU A 292 15.80 2.69 8.38
CA LEU A 292 15.91 3.87 9.24
C LEU A 292 17.23 4.63 9.00
N LYS A 293 18.36 3.91 8.93
CA LYS A 293 19.66 4.51 8.61
C LYS A 293 19.73 5.09 7.19
N TYR A 294 19.04 4.48 6.24
CA TYR A 294 18.96 4.96 4.86
C TYR A 294 18.11 6.24 4.73
N GLU A 295 16.91 6.28 5.31
CA GLU A 295 16.07 7.50 5.32
C GLU A 295 16.73 8.62 6.14
N GLN A 296 17.42 8.33 7.25
CA GLN A 296 18.23 9.32 7.96
C GLN A 296 19.32 9.90 7.05
N SER A 297 20.09 9.04 6.35
CA SER A 297 21.15 9.49 5.42
C SER A 297 20.59 10.33 4.27
N PHE A 298 19.38 10.02 3.80
CA PHE A 298 18.66 10.79 2.78
C PHE A 298 18.20 12.16 3.30
N GLN A 299 17.69 12.24 4.54
CA GLN A 299 17.22 13.48 5.17
C GLN A 299 18.36 14.42 5.58
N GLU A 300 19.52 13.88 6.00
CA GLU A 300 20.72 14.67 6.33
C GLU A 300 21.41 15.29 5.09
N LEU A 301 20.99 14.92 3.86
CA LEU A 301 21.56 15.42 2.63
C LEU A 301 20.90 16.75 2.20
N CYS A 302 21.45 17.87 2.67
CA CYS A 302 20.97 19.24 2.44
C CYS A 302 21.04 19.77 0.98
N LEU A 303 20.43 19.09 0.01
CA LEU A 303 20.32 19.55 -1.39
C LEU A 303 19.47 20.82 -1.52
N GLU A 304 18.43 20.98 -0.71
CA GLU A 304 17.53 22.15 -0.77
C GLU A 304 18.26 23.48 -0.56
N HIS A 305 19.27 23.51 0.31
CA HIS A 305 20.07 24.70 0.58
C HIS A 305 20.89 25.13 -0.64
N LEU A 306 21.47 24.16 -1.38
CA LEU A 306 22.19 24.44 -2.63
C LEU A 306 21.24 24.89 -3.74
N VAL A 307 20.02 24.33 -3.82
CA VAL A 307 18.99 24.78 -4.77
C VAL A 307 18.49 26.19 -4.43
N ALA A 308 18.43 26.57 -3.16
CA ALA A 308 18.14 27.95 -2.76
C ALA A 308 19.28 28.90 -3.16
N GLN A 309 20.53 28.56 -2.84
CA GLN A 309 21.71 29.34 -3.23
C GLN A 309 21.86 29.47 -4.76
N GLU A 310 21.55 28.41 -5.51
CA GLU A 310 21.50 28.44 -6.98
C GLU A 310 20.48 29.49 -7.44
N ARG A 311 19.24 29.43 -6.94
CA ARG A 311 18.17 30.36 -7.31
C ARG A 311 18.49 31.82 -6.95
N GLU A 312 19.13 32.05 -5.81
CA GLU A 312 19.55 33.39 -5.35
C GLU A 312 20.68 34.00 -6.19
N LEU A 313 21.48 33.20 -6.90
CA LEU A 313 22.49 33.72 -7.83
C LEU A 313 21.83 34.37 -9.05
N SER A 314 21.76 35.71 -9.01
CA SER A 314 21.37 36.55 -10.14
C SER A 314 22.30 36.36 -11.34
N ILE A 315 21.69 36.20 -12.52
CA ILE A 315 22.36 36.21 -13.82
C ILE A 315 22.28 37.59 -14.52
N HIS A 316 21.64 38.59 -13.89
CA HIS A 316 21.54 39.93 -14.43
C HIS A 316 22.78 40.74 -14.06
N VAL A 317 23.63 41.00 -15.05
CA VAL A 317 24.91 41.70 -14.93
C VAL A 317 25.06 42.70 -16.08
N ASP A 318 25.32 43.97 -15.74
CA ASP A 318 25.45 45.07 -16.73
C ASP A 318 26.91 45.59 -16.83
N THR A 319 27.84 45.02 -16.06
CA THR A 319 29.26 45.41 -16.00
C THR A 319 30.20 44.21 -15.86
N LEU A 320 31.45 44.36 -16.32
CA LEU A 320 32.45 43.29 -16.31
C LEU A 320 32.72 42.77 -14.88
N ALA A 321 32.98 43.68 -13.93
CA ALA A 321 33.27 43.35 -12.54
C ALA A 321 32.11 42.64 -11.80
N GLN A 322 30.85 42.97 -12.12
CA GLN A 322 29.70 42.21 -11.62
C GLN A 322 29.68 40.78 -12.16
N THR A 323 30.12 40.59 -13.41
CA THR A 323 30.16 39.28 -14.06
C THR A 323 31.30 38.41 -13.54
N GLU A 324 32.49 38.99 -13.36
CA GLU A 324 33.64 38.34 -12.69
C GLU A 324 33.29 37.93 -11.24
N GLN A 325 32.61 38.81 -10.50
CA GLN A 325 32.12 38.48 -9.16
C GLN A 325 31.02 37.39 -9.18
N GLY A 326 30.15 37.40 -10.19
CA GLY A 326 29.13 36.37 -10.40
C GLY A 326 29.73 34.99 -10.65
N LEU A 327 30.67 34.91 -11.59
CA LEU A 327 31.42 33.68 -11.91
C LEU A 327 32.11 33.13 -10.66
N LYS A 328 32.91 33.94 -9.96
CA LYS A 328 33.62 33.50 -8.74
C LYS A 328 32.69 32.96 -7.63
N ARG A 329 31.48 33.50 -7.50
CA ARG A 329 30.45 32.97 -6.58
C ARG A 329 29.87 31.64 -7.08
N LEU A 330 29.63 31.52 -8.38
CA LEU A 330 29.15 30.30 -9.00
C LEU A 330 30.19 29.17 -8.90
N ASP A 331 31.47 29.43 -9.17
CA ASP A 331 32.58 28.47 -9.01
C ASP A 331 32.62 27.88 -7.59
N THR A 332 32.37 28.74 -6.59
CA THR A 332 32.29 28.35 -5.18
C THR A 332 31.07 27.47 -4.91
N LEU A 333 29.92 27.78 -5.51
CA LEU A 333 28.71 26.97 -5.40
C LEU A 333 28.84 25.63 -6.14
N GLU A 334 29.48 25.60 -7.31
CA GLU A 334 29.73 24.37 -8.06
C GLU A 334 30.66 23.41 -7.30
N CYS A 335 31.73 23.94 -6.66
CA CYS A 335 32.56 23.14 -5.74
C CYS A 335 31.74 22.51 -4.61
N ASN A 336 30.91 23.30 -3.93
CA ASN A 336 30.06 22.83 -2.83
C ASN A 336 29.00 21.81 -3.31
N ALA A 337 28.44 22.02 -4.50
CA ALA A 337 27.47 21.13 -5.11
C ALA A 337 28.10 19.79 -5.51
N GLN A 338 29.34 19.78 -6.01
CA GLN A 338 30.05 18.54 -6.36
C GLN A 338 30.26 17.64 -5.12
N ASP A 339 30.63 18.22 -3.96
CA ASP A 339 30.78 17.50 -2.70
C ASP A 339 29.45 16.90 -2.18
N VAL A 340 28.35 17.67 -2.21
CA VAL A 340 27.02 17.14 -1.84
C VAL A 340 26.53 16.09 -2.85
N MET A 341 26.74 16.28 -4.16
CA MET A 341 26.39 15.28 -5.18
C MET A 341 27.22 14.00 -5.05
N ALA A 342 28.49 14.06 -4.63
CA ALA A 342 29.30 12.88 -4.32
C ALA A 342 28.71 12.10 -3.13
N ARG A 343 28.29 12.79 -2.05
CA ARG A 343 27.54 12.14 -0.95
C ARG A 343 26.22 11.52 -1.42
N ALA A 344 25.48 12.21 -2.29
CA ALA A 344 24.24 11.70 -2.88
C ALA A 344 24.48 10.38 -3.66
N GLN A 345 25.56 10.30 -4.44
CA GLN A 345 25.94 9.10 -5.18
C GLN A 345 26.26 7.90 -4.26
N ILE A 346 26.87 8.15 -3.09
CA ILE A 346 27.13 7.10 -2.09
C ILE A 346 25.80 6.56 -1.51
N ILE A 347 24.84 7.45 -1.20
CA ILE A 347 23.51 7.04 -0.72
C ILE A 347 22.76 6.26 -1.80
N ILE A 348 22.78 6.73 -3.05
CA ILE A 348 22.19 6.03 -4.20
C ILE A 348 22.80 4.62 -4.35
N LEU A 349 24.12 4.49 -4.28
CA LEU A 349 24.82 3.21 -4.38
C LEU A 349 24.43 2.24 -3.24
N HIS A 350 24.35 2.73 -2.00
CA HIS A 350 23.87 1.97 -0.85
C HIS A 350 22.41 1.51 -1.07
N GLY A 351 21.54 2.37 -1.61
CA GLY A 351 20.18 2.02 -1.96
C GLY A 351 20.08 0.91 -3.02
N HIS A 352 20.90 0.95 -4.08
CA HIS A 352 20.99 -0.15 -5.04
C HIS A 352 21.53 -1.44 -4.42
N GLN A 353 22.47 -1.36 -3.48
CA GLN A 353 22.97 -2.53 -2.74
C GLN A 353 21.87 -3.16 -1.87
N LEU A 354 21.06 -2.36 -1.16
CA LEU A 354 19.90 -2.86 -0.44
C LEU A 354 18.86 -3.48 -1.40
N SER A 355 18.60 -2.84 -2.54
CA SER A 355 17.71 -3.36 -3.58
C SER A 355 18.17 -4.73 -4.11
N ALA A 356 19.45 -4.88 -4.45
CA ALA A 356 20.04 -6.15 -4.90
C ALA A 356 19.98 -7.26 -3.82
N ASN A 357 20.06 -6.87 -2.55
CA ASN A 357 19.88 -7.77 -1.40
C ASN A 357 18.40 -8.09 -1.09
N HIS A 358 17.48 -7.82 -2.02
CA HIS A 358 16.04 -8.16 -1.92
C HIS A 358 15.36 -7.57 -0.67
N HIS A 359 15.73 -6.33 -0.32
CA HIS A 359 15.21 -5.62 0.85
C HIS A 359 13.70 -5.38 0.77
N TYR A 360 12.94 -5.62 1.85
CA TYR A 360 11.46 -5.54 1.80
C TYR A 360 10.92 -4.18 1.34
N ALA A 361 11.66 -3.10 1.61
CA ALA A 361 11.32 -1.72 1.26
C ALA A 361 11.86 -1.27 -0.13
N MET A 362 12.20 -2.21 -1.03
CA MET A 362 12.84 -1.95 -2.32
C MET A 362 12.20 -0.79 -3.12
N ALA A 363 10.87 -0.72 -3.18
CA ALA A 363 10.16 0.32 -3.93
C ALA A 363 10.45 1.73 -3.41
N LEU A 364 10.44 1.93 -2.08
CA LEU A 364 10.74 3.22 -1.45
C LEU A 364 12.23 3.58 -1.62
N ILE A 365 13.13 2.63 -1.39
CA ILE A 365 14.58 2.84 -1.54
C ILE A 365 14.92 3.25 -2.98
N MET A 366 14.33 2.57 -3.98
CA MET A 366 14.50 2.90 -5.39
C MET A 366 13.85 4.23 -5.78
N GLN A 367 12.72 4.60 -5.17
CA GLN A 367 12.15 5.94 -5.31
C GLN A 367 13.13 7.01 -4.82
N ARG A 368 13.65 6.89 -3.58
CA ARG A 368 14.66 7.81 -3.03
C ARG A 368 15.92 7.89 -3.91
N CYS A 369 16.40 6.77 -4.44
CA CYS A 369 17.54 6.75 -5.36
C CYS A 369 17.29 7.56 -6.63
N ASN A 370 16.06 7.54 -7.15
CA ASN A 370 15.66 8.29 -8.32
C ASN A 370 15.41 9.78 -8.00
N GLU A 371 14.83 10.08 -6.84
CA GLU A 371 14.68 11.44 -6.30
C GLU A 371 16.06 12.11 -6.17
N LEU A 372 17.03 11.48 -5.49
CA LEU A 372 18.38 12.03 -5.34
C LEU A 372 19.05 12.26 -6.70
N ARG A 373 18.96 11.29 -7.63
CA ARG A 373 19.55 11.43 -8.96
C ARG A 373 18.96 12.62 -9.71
N HIS A 374 17.63 12.74 -9.73
CA HIS A 374 16.95 13.84 -10.42
C HIS A 374 17.32 15.22 -9.86
N HIS A 375 17.45 15.36 -8.53
CA HIS A 375 17.90 16.61 -7.93
C HIS A 375 19.35 16.94 -8.29
N CYS A 376 20.25 15.95 -8.28
CA CYS A 376 21.65 16.14 -8.70
C CYS A 376 21.75 16.56 -10.17
N ASP A 377 21.06 15.85 -11.07
CA ASP A 377 21.07 16.13 -12.51
C ASP A 377 20.50 17.53 -12.81
N THR A 378 19.40 17.91 -12.13
CA THR A 378 18.75 19.21 -12.29
C THR A 378 19.63 20.36 -11.78
N LEU A 379 20.23 20.22 -10.60
CA LEU A 379 21.15 21.22 -10.03
C LEU A 379 22.39 21.40 -10.90
N ASN A 380 23.01 20.29 -11.33
CA ASN A 380 24.17 20.28 -12.24
C ASN A 380 23.85 20.96 -13.59
N CYS A 381 22.65 20.73 -14.14
CA CYS A 381 22.17 21.39 -15.35
C CYS A 381 21.93 22.89 -15.17
N ALA A 382 21.31 23.30 -14.05
CA ALA A 382 21.07 24.70 -13.73
C ALA A 382 22.38 25.49 -13.54
N LEU A 383 23.32 24.96 -12.76
CA LEU A 383 24.64 25.55 -12.52
C LEU A 383 25.40 25.76 -13.83
N LYS A 384 25.56 24.71 -14.66
CA LYS A 384 26.18 24.80 -16.00
C LYS A 384 25.50 25.81 -16.92
N THR A 385 24.17 25.90 -16.87
CA THR A 385 23.40 26.88 -17.65
C THR A 385 23.71 28.31 -17.18
N LYS A 386 23.83 28.55 -15.87
CA LYS A 386 24.24 29.85 -15.32
C LYS A 386 25.71 30.17 -15.64
N HIS A 387 26.60 29.20 -15.57
CA HIS A 387 28.02 29.37 -15.93
C HIS A 387 28.15 29.79 -17.40
N SER A 388 27.47 29.07 -18.30
CA SER A 388 27.47 29.41 -19.74
C SER A 388 26.88 30.80 -20.00
N ARG A 389 25.82 31.20 -19.29
CA ARG A 389 25.23 32.55 -19.43
C ARG A 389 26.13 33.66 -18.91
N LEU A 390 26.73 33.50 -17.74
CA LEU A 390 27.67 34.48 -17.19
C LEU A 390 28.93 34.61 -18.07
N LEU A 391 29.44 33.52 -18.62
CA LEU A 391 30.57 33.55 -19.56
C LEU A 391 30.22 34.28 -20.87
N HIS A 392 29.04 34.02 -21.44
CA HIS A 392 28.55 34.71 -22.66
C HIS A 392 28.28 36.21 -22.41
N ALA A 393 27.73 36.55 -21.23
CA ALA A 393 27.56 37.94 -20.79
C ALA A 393 28.90 38.66 -20.59
N HIS A 394 29.90 38.00 -20.00
CA HIS A 394 31.26 38.52 -19.85
C HIS A 394 31.88 38.83 -21.21
N GLN A 395 31.74 37.91 -22.17
CA GLN A 395 32.27 38.07 -23.53
C GLN A 395 31.58 39.22 -24.28
N LEU A 396 30.25 39.36 -24.17
CA LEU A 396 29.50 40.51 -24.67
C LEU A 396 30.01 41.83 -24.06
N LEU A 397 30.16 41.88 -22.73
CA LEU A 397 30.58 43.08 -22.00
C LEU A 397 32.01 43.52 -22.37
N LEU A 398 32.91 42.56 -22.57
CA LEU A 398 34.29 42.81 -23.04
C LEU A 398 34.29 43.44 -24.43
N CYS A 399 33.55 42.86 -25.38
CA CYS A 399 33.45 43.38 -26.74
C CYS A 399 32.69 44.71 -26.83
N LEU A 400 31.68 44.96 -25.98
CA LEU A 400 31.05 46.28 -25.83
C LEU A 400 32.01 47.33 -25.24
N GLY A 401 32.99 46.91 -24.42
CA GLY A 401 34.09 47.75 -23.97
C GLY A 401 35.03 48.15 -25.11
N GLN A 402 35.44 47.18 -25.94
CA GLN A 402 36.28 47.39 -27.14
C GLN A 402 35.57 48.25 -28.19
N ALA A 403 34.27 48.03 -28.41
CA ALA A 403 33.45 48.84 -29.30
C ALA A 403 33.29 50.29 -28.79
N GLN A 404 33.12 50.49 -27.47
CA GLN A 404 33.08 51.81 -26.85
C GLN A 404 34.39 52.58 -27.03
N THR A 405 35.54 51.97 -26.68
CA THR A 405 36.83 52.64 -26.84
C THR A 405 37.13 52.96 -28.30
N TRP A 406 36.84 52.07 -29.25
CA TRP A 406 36.93 52.37 -30.69
C TRP A 406 36.01 53.53 -31.11
N CYS A 407 34.78 53.64 -30.58
CA CYS A 407 33.89 54.77 -30.87
C CYS A 407 34.37 56.09 -30.26
N ASP A 408 35.14 56.05 -29.16
CA ASP A 408 35.72 57.22 -28.50
C ASP A 408 36.99 57.69 -29.23
N GLU A 409 37.90 56.77 -29.59
CA GLU A 409 39.07 57.04 -30.44
C GLU A 409 38.65 57.60 -31.82
N GLY A 410 37.59 57.04 -32.44
CA GLY A 410 37.07 57.53 -33.71
C GLY A 410 36.46 58.93 -33.62
N ALA A 411 35.86 59.28 -32.48
CA ALA A 411 35.39 60.63 -32.22
C ALA A 411 36.56 61.61 -31.98
N TYR A 412 37.61 61.17 -31.30
CA TYR A 412 38.85 61.94 -31.11
C TYR A 412 39.61 62.16 -32.43
N LEU A 413 39.68 61.15 -33.29
CA LEU A 413 40.25 61.25 -34.64
C LEU A 413 39.53 62.31 -35.47
N LEU A 414 38.19 62.31 -35.51
CA LEU A 414 37.42 63.33 -36.22
C LEU A 414 37.55 64.72 -35.59
N ALA A 415 37.63 64.83 -34.26
CA ALA A 415 37.79 66.11 -33.56
C ALA A 415 39.20 66.71 -33.71
N SER A 416 40.22 65.88 -33.95
CA SER A 416 41.62 66.31 -34.18
C SER A 416 41.95 66.60 -35.66
N GLN A 417 40.97 66.51 -36.55
CA GLN A 417 41.09 67.01 -37.93
C GLN A 417 41.06 68.55 -37.95
N LEU A 418 42.24 69.16 -37.75
CA LEU A 418 42.43 70.61 -37.85
C LEU A 418 41.93 71.17 -39.19
N VAL A 419 41.16 72.25 -39.14
CA VAL A 419 40.53 72.90 -40.31
C VAL A 419 41.56 73.23 -41.40
N ASP A 420 42.78 73.59 -41.00
CA ASP A 420 43.89 73.95 -41.90
C ASP A 420 44.32 72.80 -42.82
N LYS A 421 44.14 71.53 -42.41
CA LYS A 421 44.45 70.36 -43.26
C LYS A 421 43.58 70.30 -44.51
N PHE A 422 42.37 70.87 -44.48
CA PHE A 422 41.42 70.86 -45.60
C PHE A 422 41.63 72.01 -46.59
N GLN A 423 42.59 72.92 -46.34
CA GLN A 423 42.93 74.01 -47.27
C GLN A 423 43.78 73.53 -48.46
N SER A 424 44.23 72.27 -48.46
CA SER A 424 44.94 71.63 -49.59
C SER A 424 44.25 70.32 -50.01
N LYS A 425 44.33 69.99 -51.30
CA LYS A 425 43.76 68.76 -51.86
C LYS A 425 44.45 67.52 -51.26
N GLU A 426 45.76 67.61 -51.08
CA GLU A 426 46.63 66.57 -50.56
C GLU A 426 46.35 66.31 -49.06
N GLY A 427 46.11 67.37 -48.29
CA GLY A 427 45.72 67.28 -46.88
C GLY A 427 44.30 66.70 -46.69
N ALA A 428 43.34 67.09 -47.52
CA ALA A 428 42.00 66.48 -47.52
C ALA A 428 42.06 64.97 -47.91
N GLN A 429 42.89 64.59 -48.88
CA GLN A 429 43.12 63.20 -49.25
C GLN A 429 43.92 62.40 -48.21
N ALA A 430 44.77 63.05 -47.39
CA ALA A 430 45.38 62.41 -46.23
C ALA A 430 44.33 62.13 -45.15
N ALA A 431 43.52 63.15 -44.78
CA ALA A 431 42.46 63.03 -43.79
C ALA A 431 41.43 61.93 -44.12
N LEU A 432 41.06 61.79 -45.40
CA LEU A 432 40.18 60.70 -45.85
C LEU A 432 40.82 59.32 -45.66
N ARG A 433 42.09 59.13 -46.06
CA ARG A 433 42.80 57.85 -45.90
C ARG A 433 43.03 57.46 -44.44
N ASP A 434 43.24 58.44 -43.56
CA ASP A 434 43.32 58.20 -42.11
C ASP A 434 41.96 57.71 -41.54
N ILE A 435 40.84 58.23 -42.06
CA ILE A 435 39.48 57.79 -41.68
C ILE A 435 39.17 56.40 -42.27
N GLU A 436 39.49 56.15 -43.53
CA GLU A 436 39.33 54.84 -44.19
C GLU A 436 40.09 53.74 -43.43
N LYS A 437 41.38 53.97 -43.17
CA LYS A 437 42.25 53.06 -42.40
C LYS A 437 41.77 52.85 -40.95
N PHE A 438 41.11 53.84 -40.35
CA PHE A 438 40.50 53.69 -39.02
C PHE A 438 39.21 52.83 -39.06
N LEU A 439 38.42 52.96 -40.14
CA LEU A 439 37.22 52.15 -40.37
C LEU A 439 37.54 50.68 -40.64
N ASP A 440 38.67 50.38 -41.30
CA ASP A 440 39.19 49.01 -41.45
C ASP A 440 39.54 48.35 -40.11
N GLY A 441 39.88 49.15 -39.09
CA GLY A 441 40.21 48.69 -37.73
C GLY A 441 39.01 48.44 -36.81
N ALA A 442 37.78 48.39 -37.33
CA ALA A 442 36.58 48.27 -36.52
C ALA A 442 36.44 46.88 -35.85
N PRO A 443 36.10 46.80 -34.55
CA PRO A 443 35.78 45.54 -33.87
C PRO A 443 34.71 44.71 -34.60
N SER A 444 34.93 43.39 -34.69
CA SER A 444 34.11 42.47 -35.51
C SER A 444 32.61 42.55 -35.22
N MET A 445 32.19 42.66 -33.95
CA MET A 445 30.79 42.87 -33.57
C MET A 445 30.15 44.08 -34.25
N LEU A 446 30.88 45.20 -34.38
CA LEU A 446 30.36 46.39 -35.06
C LEU A 446 30.19 46.20 -36.58
N SER A 447 30.65 45.08 -37.15
CA SER A 447 30.39 44.70 -38.55
C SER A 447 29.16 43.79 -38.70
N SER A 448 28.79 43.01 -37.68
CA SER A 448 27.64 42.08 -37.71
C SER A 448 26.28 42.79 -37.74
N GLY A 449 26.20 44.03 -37.24
CA GLY A 449 24.95 44.80 -37.12
C GLY A 449 24.15 44.50 -35.85
N PRO A 450 23.24 45.41 -35.45
CA PRO A 450 22.58 45.36 -34.14
C PRO A 450 21.63 44.17 -33.99
N ASP A 451 20.95 43.76 -35.06
CA ASP A 451 19.94 42.69 -35.01
C ASP A 451 20.58 41.29 -34.94
N VAL A 452 21.73 41.09 -35.59
CA VAL A 452 22.51 39.84 -35.47
C VAL A 452 23.00 39.66 -34.02
N ILE A 453 23.47 40.73 -33.38
CA ILE A 453 23.91 40.71 -31.98
C ILE A 453 22.74 40.51 -31.02
N ALA A 454 21.57 41.08 -31.33
CA ALA A 454 20.36 40.84 -30.54
C ALA A 454 19.94 39.36 -30.55
N VAL A 455 20.23 38.61 -31.62
CA VAL A 455 20.01 37.16 -31.73
C VAL A 455 21.16 36.36 -31.10
N GLU A 456 22.41 36.65 -31.45
CA GLU A 456 23.61 35.95 -30.96
C GLU A 456 23.76 36.02 -29.43
N TYR A 457 23.26 37.11 -28.83
CA TYR A 457 23.29 37.34 -27.37
C TYR A 457 21.89 37.40 -26.73
N GLU A 458 20.84 36.91 -27.41
CA GLU A 458 19.44 36.95 -26.92
C GLU A 458 19.30 36.42 -25.48
N ALA A 459 20.00 35.33 -25.16
CA ALA A 459 19.96 34.66 -23.85
C ALA A 459 20.61 35.45 -22.69
N VAL A 460 21.28 36.59 -22.96
CA VAL A 460 22.00 37.40 -21.95
C VAL A 460 21.79 38.92 -22.08
N ILE A 461 21.20 39.41 -23.17
CA ILE A 461 21.11 40.86 -23.44
C ILE A 461 20.02 41.54 -22.58
N THR A 462 20.43 42.27 -21.55
CA THR A 462 19.53 43.09 -20.71
C THR A 462 19.00 44.30 -21.49
N PRO A 463 17.87 44.92 -21.09
CA PRO A 463 17.41 46.19 -21.67
C PRO A 463 18.47 47.30 -21.63
N GLN A 464 19.25 47.36 -20.54
CA GLN A 464 20.38 48.27 -20.35
C GLN A 464 21.46 48.03 -21.40
N LEU A 465 21.87 46.77 -21.60
CA LEU A 465 22.84 46.38 -22.62
C LEU A 465 22.30 46.57 -24.03
N GLN A 466 21.00 46.38 -24.28
CA GLN A 466 20.37 46.65 -25.57
C GLN A 466 20.38 48.16 -25.90
N VAL A 467 20.12 49.03 -24.93
CA VAL A 467 20.24 50.50 -25.07
C VAL A 467 21.70 50.89 -25.33
N ARG A 468 22.65 50.34 -24.58
CA ARG A 468 24.10 50.59 -24.78
C ARG A 468 24.57 50.14 -26.17
N THR A 469 24.15 48.96 -26.61
CA THR A 469 24.48 48.39 -27.93
C THR A 469 23.90 49.25 -29.05
N ARG A 470 22.61 49.64 -28.97
CA ARG A 470 21.98 50.56 -29.93
C ARG A 470 22.67 51.94 -29.93
N SER A 471 23.11 52.44 -28.79
CA SER A 471 23.89 53.68 -28.70
C SER A 471 25.22 53.57 -29.46
N LEU A 472 25.97 52.48 -29.28
CA LEU A 472 27.22 52.24 -30.01
C LEU A 472 27.01 52.11 -31.53
N PHE A 473 25.99 51.36 -31.97
CA PHE A 473 25.65 51.28 -33.40
C PHE A 473 25.20 52.63 -33.97
N ASN A 474 24.45 53.44 -33.22
CA ASN A 474 24.10 54.80 -33.63
C ASN A 474 25.34 55.70 -33.71
N ARG A 475 26.30 55.58 -32.78
CA ARG A 475 27.59 56.30 -32.86
C ARG A 475 28.39 55.90 -34.08
N GLN A 476 28.57 54.60 -34.33
CA GLN A 476 29.24 54.08 -35.53
C GLN A 476 28.54 54.55 -36.83
N ALA A 477 27.21 54.51 -36.88
CA ALA A 477 26.44 54.98 -38.02
C ALA A 477 26.56 56.50 -38.21
N CYS A 478 26.69 57.28 -37.13
CA CYS A 478 27.00 58.71 -37.20
C CYS A 478 28.44 58.98 -37.67
N LEU A 479 29.44 58.23 -37.20
CA LEU A 479 30.82 58.33 -37.71
C LEU A 479 30.85 58.08 -39.24
N ARG A 480 30.17 57.03 -39.72
CA ARG A 480 30.03 56.74 -41.16
C ARG A 480 29.26 57.86 -41.92
N LYS A 481 28.16 58.39 -41.36
CA LYS A 481 27.37 59.50 -41.96
C LYS A 481 28.00 60.91 -41.83
N LEU A 482 29.09 61.03 -41.07
CA LEU A 482 29.93 62.23 -41.07
C LEU A 482 31.00 62.15 -42.18
N ALA A 483 31.40 60.93 -42.59
CA ALA A 483 32.22 60.70 -43.77
C ALA A 483 31.40 60.71 -45.08
N ASP A 484 30.15 60.21 -45.08
CA ASP A 484 29.28 60.09 -46.27
C ASP A 484 28.01 60.96 -46.20
N LYS A 485 27.82 61.87 -47.18
CA LYS A 485 26.79 62.93 -47.09
C LYS A 485 26.29 63.49 -48.44
N HIS A 486 25.20 62.92 -48.98
CA HIS A 486 24.42 63.46 -50.11
C HIS A 486 22.90 63.66 -49.73
N VAL A 487 22.02 64.01 -50.69
CA VAL A 487 20.81 64.88 -50.50
C VAL A 487 19.43 64.14 -50.44
N ARG A 488 18.36 64.80 -49.91
CA ARG A 488 16.94 64.32 -49.69
C ARG A 488 15.93 64.80 -50.77
N PRO A 489 14.70 64.22 -50.97
CA PRO A 489 13.42 64.51 -50.21
C PRO A 489 12.34 63.34 -50.09
N VAL A 490 11.49 63.13 -49.04
CA VAL A 490 10.15 63.67 -48.55
C VAL A 490 8.81 62.90 -48.91
N GLN A 491 8.31 62.02 -48.00
CA GLN A 491 6.89 61.72 -47.48
C GLN A 491 5.70 61.29 -48.43
N LEU A 492 4.37 61.06 -48.12
CA LEU A 492 3.43 61.28 -46.95
C LEU A 492 1.99 60.54 -46.97
N VAL A 493 1.66 59.54 -46.09
CA VAL A 493 0.33 59.08 -45.48
C VAL A 493 -0.90 58.46 -46.31
N ALA A 494 -1.89 57.81 -45.63
CA ALA A 494 -3.14 57.07 -46.08
C ALA A 494 -4.41 57.45 -45.21
N PRO A 495 -5.49 56.66 -44.77
CA PRO A 495 -6.02 55.26 -45.00
C PRO A 495 -7.61 54.99 -44.95
N ARG A 496 -8.09 53.71 -45.11
CA ARG A 496 -9.35 53.03 -44.55
C ARG A 496 -10.81 53.45 -45.02
N PRO A 497 -11.98 52.84 -44.57
CA PRO A 497 -12.45 51.42 -44.36
C PRO A 497 -13.97 51.12 -44.77
N GLU A 498 -14.62 50.03 -44.24
CA GLU A 498 -16.09 49.79 -43.88
C GLU A 498 -16.91 48.58 -44.46
N ASN A 499 -17.92 48.06 -43.71
CA ASN A 499 -18.73 46.83 -44.01
C ASN A 499 -20.15 46.80 -43.31
N PRO A 500 -21.25 46.17 -43.84
CA PRO A 500 -22.61 46.15 -43.21
C PRO A 500 -23.28 44.71 -42.97
N PRO A 501 -24.60 44.36 -43.20
CA PRO A 501 -25.45 43.74 -42.11
C PRO A 501 -26.41 42.51 -42.40
N ARG A 502 -27.27 42.20 -41.40
CA ARG A 502 -28.11 40.98 -41.09
C ARG A 502 -29.56 40.86 -41.67
N ALA A 503 -30.23 39.71 -41.43
CA ALA A 503 -31.71 39.48 -41.41
C ALA A 503 -32.18 38.48 -40.28
N LYS A 504 -33.48 38.09 -40.14
CA LYS A 504 -34.05 37.29 -39.00
C LYS A 504 -35.37 36.46 -39.27
N SER A 505 -35.54 35.32 -38.54
CA SER A 505 -36.81 34.73 -37.99
C SER A 505 -37.91 34.18 -38.95
N PRO A 506 -38.94 33.37 -38.51
CA PRO A 506 -39.41 33.02 -37.15
C PRO A 506 -39.49 31.50 -36.79
N LEU A 507 -40.67 30.91 -36.48
CA LEU A 507 -40.89 30.00 -35.30
C LEU A 507 -41.66 28.68 -35.53
N PHE A 508 -41.47 27.75 -34.57
CA PHE A 508 -42.12 26.44 -34.34
C PHE A 508 -41.73 25.26 -35.27
N SER A 509 -40.63 24.60 -34.89
CA SER A 509 -40.09 23.32 -35.36
C SER A 509 -39.16 22.78 -34.22
N PRO A 510 -38.20 21.84 -34.42
CA PRO A 510 -37.11 21.62 -33.45
C PRO A 510 -36.41 22.92 -33.01
N ASN A 511 -36.45 23.96 -33.86
CA ASN A 511 -35.99 25.32 -33.57
C ASN A 511 -36.74 25.99 -32.41
N HIS A 512 -37.77 25.40 -31.80
CA HIS A 512 -38.34 25.87 -30.53
C HIS A 512 -37.50 25.41 -29.33
N VAL A 513 -37.25 24.09 -29.20
CA VAL A 513 -36.40 23.54 -28.12
C VAL A 513 -34.95 24.03 -28.27
N MET A 514 -34.47 24.21 -29.51
CA MET A 514 -33.17 24.84 -29.75
C MET A 514 -33.15 26.32 -29.29
N ARG A 515 -34.26 27.07 -29.46
CA ARG A 515 -34.36 28.44 -28.94
C ARG A 515 -34.47 28.47 -27.41
N GLU A 516 -35.17 27.53 -26.78
CA GLU A 516 -35.15 27.40 -25.32
C GLU A 516 -33.74 27.11 -24.82
N LEU A 517 -33.02 26.16 -25.46
CA LEU A 517 -31.63 25.83 -25.11
C LEU A 517 -30.72 27.06 -25.19
N ILE A 518 -30.76 27.82 -26.28
CA ILE A 518 -29.96 29.05 -26.48
C ILE A 518 -30.39 30.16 -25.52
N GLU A 519 -31.68 30.44 -25.34
CA GLU A 519 -32.13 31.56 -24.51
C GLU A 519 -31.86 31.30 -23.03
N THR A 520 -32.09 30.06 -22.57
CA THR A 520 -31.70 29.65 -21.21
C THR A 520 -30.19 29.50 -21.04
N GLU A 521 -29.40 29.46 -22.13
CA GLU A 521 -27.93 29.58 -22.10
C GLU A 521 -27.50 31.03 -21.92
N ARG A 522 -28.11 31.99 -22.64
CA ARG A 522 -27.86 33.43 -22.45
C ARG A 522 -28.15 33.86 -21.02
N ILE A 523 -29.34 33.53 -20.51
CA ILE A 523 -29.75 33.80 -19.12
C ILE A 523 -28.73 33.18 -18.13
N TYR A 524 -28.31 31.93 -18.36
CA TYR A 524 -27.29 31.29 -17.52
C TYR A 524 -25.95 32.03 -17.54
N VAL A 525 -25.46 32.45 -18.71
CA VAL A 525 -24.21 33.22 -18.86
C VAL A 525 -24.31 34.58 -18.18
N GLU A 526 -25.44 35.29 -18.32
CA GLU A 526 -25.71 36.59 -17.68
C GLU A 526 -25.79 36.46 -16.15
N GLU A 527 -26.47 35.43 -15.64
CA GLU A 527 -26.58 35.16 -14.19
C GLU A 527 -25.24 34.72 -13.57
N LEU A 528 -24.36 34.04 -14.32
CA LEU A 528 -22.98 33.81 -13.87
C LEU A 528 -22.19 35.11 -13.85
N LEU A 529 -22.34 35.99 -14.84
CA LEU A 529 -21.64 37.26 -14.90
C LEU A 529 -22.06 38.20 -13.77
N SER A 530 -23.35 38.26 -13.43
CA SER A 530 -23.84 39.09 -12.32
C SER A 530 -23.29 38.61 -10.97
N VAL A 531 -23.10 37.31 -10.77
CA VAL A 531 -22.39 36.78 -9.59
C VAL A 531 -20.92 37.17 -9.56
N LEU A 532 -20.23 37.01 -10.70
CA LEU A 532 -18.78 37.21 -10.79
C LEU A 532 -18.37 38.67 -10.64
N LEU A 533 -19.13 39.60 -11.23
CA LEU A 533 -18.91 41.04 -11.05
C LEU A 533 -19.51 41.52 -9.73
N GLY A 534 -20.78 41.20 -9.47
CA GLY A 534 -21.58 41.79 -8.40
C GLY A 534 -21.32 41.26 -6.99
N TYR A 535 -20.69 40.09 -6.85
CA TYR A 535 -20.23 39.58 -5.55
C TYR A 535 -18.74 39.24 -5.55
N ARG A 536 -18.25 38.45 -6.52
CA ARG A 536 -16.85 37.95 -6.46
C ARG A 536 -15.83 39.08 -6.62
N ALA A 537 -16.01 40.00 -7.57
CA ALA A 537 -15.13 41.16 -7.73
C ALA A 537 -15.37 42.22 -6.62
N GLU A 538 -16.61 42.37 -6.15
CA GLU A 538 -16.93 43.26 -5.02
C GLU A 538 -16.24 42.87 -3.70
N MET A 539 -15.76 41.63 -3.53
CA MET A 539 -14.92 41.25 -2.38
C MET A 539 -13.55 41.93 -2.37
N ASP A 540 -13.06 42.32 -3.55
CA ASP A 540 -11.80 43.03 -3.73
C ASP A 540 -12.01 44.56 -3.82
N ASN A 541 -13.25 45.06 -3.69
CA ASN A 541 -13.60 46.49 -3.72
C ASN A 541 -13.23 47.19 -2.38
N PRO A 542 -12.36 48.22 -2.40
CA PRO A 542 -11.98 48.97 -1.19
C PRO A 542 -13.16 49.56 -0.40
N ALA A 543 -14.24 49.98 -1.08
CA ALA A 543 -15.41 50.57 -0.43
C ALA A 543 -16.20 49.56 0.42
N LEU A 544 -16.17 48.27 0.07
CA LEU A 544 -16.83 47.20 0.83
C LEU A 544 -15.88 46.47 1.80
N SER A 545 -14.58 46.79 1.77
CA SER A 545 -13.57 46.18 2.64
C SER A 545 -13.90 46.28 4.14
N GLY A 546 -14.62 47.32 4.56
CA GLY A 546 -15.05 47.51 5.95
C GLY A 546 -16.22 46.63 6.42
N ILE A 547 -17.01 46.05 5.51
CA ILE A 547 -18.16 45.19 5.83
C ILE A 547 -17.95 43.72 5.45
N LEU A 548 -16.83 43.40 4.78
CA LEU A 548 -16.45 42.05 4.36
C LEU A 548 -15.65 41.32 5.46
N PRO A 549 -16.16 40.22 6.05
CA PRO A 549 -15.42 39.38 6.98
C PRO A 549 -14.06 38.91 6.39
N PRO A 550 -12.93 39.04 7.14
CA PRO A 550 -11.62 38.61 6.66
C PRO A 550 -11.55 37.12 6.27
N ILE A 551 -12.32 36.27 6.95
CA ILE A 551 -12.45 34.83 6.67
C ILE A 551 -13.11 34.58 5.31
N LEU A 552 -14.04 35.43 4.87
CA LEU A 552 -14.60 35.34 3.52
C LEU A 552 -13.58 35.79 2.47
N ARG A 553 -12.84 36.89 2.71
CA ARG A 553 -11.81 37.38 1.78
C ARG A 553 -10.77 36.31 1.44
N SER A 554 -10.25 35.60 2.45
CA SER A 554 -9.30 34.50 2.25
C SER A 554 -9.92 33.20 1.69
N LYS A 555 -11.25 33.12 1.62
CA LYS A 555 -11.99 31.95 1.10
C LYS A 555 -12.86 32.26 -0.13
N ARG A 556 -12.66 33.39 -0.80
CA ARG A 556 -13.35 33.79 -2.06
C ARG A 556 -13.46 32.62 -3.03
N ASP A 557 -12.34 31.96 -3.30
CA ASP A 557 -12.26 30.92 -4.33
C ASP A 557 -12.80 29.56 -3.85
N ILE A 558 -13.07 29.39 -2.54
CA ILE A 558 -13.92 28.30 -2.01
C ILE A 558 -15.40 28.65 -2.16
N LEU A 559 -15.80 29.91 -1.95
CA LEU A 559 -17.20 30.34 -2.09
C LEU A 559 -17.69 30.20 -3.53
N PHE A 560 -16.91 30.69 -4.51
CA PHE A 560 -17.29 30.67 -5.93
C PHE A 560 -16.74 29.48 -6.72
N GLY A 561 -15.78 28.72 -6.18
CA GLY A 561 -15.11 27.64 -6.92
C GLY A 561 -14.52 28.12 -8.25
N ASN A 562 -14.52 27.23 -9.25
CA ASN A 562 -14.14 27.54 -10.63
C ASN A 562 -15.29 28.16 -11.47
N MET A 563 -16.27 28.84 -10.85
CA MET A 563 -17.29 29.60 -11.60
C MET A 563 -16.71 30.56 -12.68
N PRO A 564 -15.54 31.20 -12.51
CA PRO A 564 -14.92 31.99 -13.58
C PRO A 564 -14.52 31.15 -14.80
N GLU A 565 -14.10 29.91 -14.63
CA GLU A 565 -13.76 28.99 -15.73
C GLU A 565 -15.02 28.62 -16.52
N ILE A 566 -16.06 28.18 -15.78
CA ILE A 566 -17.38 27.87 -16.32
C ILE A 566 -17.93 29.05 -17.13
N TYR A 567 -17.98 30.25 -16.54
CA TYR A 567 -18.43 31.44 -17.24
C TYR A 567 -17.63 31.69 -18.54
N ASN A 568 -16.31 31.52 -18.54
CA ASN A 568 -15.50 31.76 -19.73
C ASN A 568 -15.75 30.72 -20.83
N PHE A 569 -15.92 29.43 -20.52
CA PHE A 569 -16.31 28.42 -21.52
C PHE A 569 -17.70 28.73 -22.10
N HIS A 570 -18.69 28.98 -21.23
CA HIS A 570 -20.06 29.19 -21.68
C HIS A 570 -20.21 30.49 -22.50
N SER A 571 -19.65 31.61 -22.05
CA SER A 571 -19.71 32.90 -22.78
C SER A 571 -18.89 32.97 -24.07
N ARG A 572 -17.71 32.33 -24.11
CA ARG A 572 -16.76 32.49 -25.24
C ARG A 572 -16.79 31.34 -26.25
N VAL A 573 -17.29 30.17 -25.87
CA VAL A 573 -17.21 28.95 -26.71
C VAL A 573 -18.58 28.30 -26.89
N PHE A 574 -19.29 28.00 -25.80
CA PHE A 574 -20.47 27.13 -25.90
C PHE A 574 -21.72 27.87 -26.39
N LEU A 575 -22.02 29.06 -25.83
CA LEU A 575 -23.15 29.88 -26.30
C LEU A 575 -23.01 30.22 -27.79
N GLN A 576 -21.82 30.63 -28.23
CA GLN A 576 -21.57 30.96 -29.65
C GLN A 576 -21.74 29.74 -30.57
N ALA A 577 -21.34 28.55 -30.12
CA ALA A 577 -21.54 27.32 -30.88
C ALA A 577 -23.02 26.87 -30.92
N LEU A 578 -23.77 27.07 -29.82
CA LEU A 578 -25.21 26.85 -29.80
C LEU A 578 -25.97 27.85 -30.69
N GLU A 579 -25.58 29.14 -30.67
CA GLU A 579 -26.14 30.15 -31.58
C GLU A 579 -25.87 29.82 -33.05
N GLY A 580 -24.70 29.25 -33.37
CA GLY A 580 -24.39 28.72 -34.71
C GLY A 580 -25.27 27.54 -35.13
N CYS A 581 -25.80 26.76 -34.18
CA CYS A 581 -26.72 25.64 -34.44
C CYS A 581 -28.21 26.08 -34.54
N LEU A 582 -28.51 27.39 -34.53
CA LEU A 582 -29.90 27.88 -34.60
C LEU A 582 -30.57 27.62 -35.95
N GLU A 583 -29.81 27.71 -37.04
CA GLU A 583 -30.29 27.50 -38.42
C GLU A 583 -30.23 26.02 -38.86
N ALA A 584 -29.46 25.19 -38.13
CA ALA A 584 -29.20 23.77 -38.41
C ALA A 584 -29.19 22.97 -37.07
N PRO A 585 -30.36 22.73 -36.45
CA PRO A 585 -30.46 22.15 -35.10
C PRO A 585 -29.89 20.73 -35.00
N GLU A 586 -29.88 19.96 -36.10
CA GLU A 586 -29.22 18.66 -36.22
C GLU A 586 -27.72 18.70 -35.83
N GLY A 587 -27.04 19.83 -36.06
CA GLY A 587 -25.65 20.04 -35.65
C GLY A 587 -25.42 20.10 -34.14
N VAL A 588 -26.47 20.23 -33.32
CA VAL A 588 -26.34 20.36 -31.86
C VAL A 588 -25.74 19.11 -31.22
N GLY A 589 -25.98 17.92 -31.78
CA GLY A 589 -25.38 16.66 -31.30
C GLY A 589 -23.84 16.70 -31.39
N ALA A 590 -23.31 17.08 -32.55
CA ALA A 590 -21.88 17.28 -32.75
C ALA A 590 -21.34 18.39 -31.84
N CYS A 591 -22.07 19.50 -31.69
CA CYS A 591 -21.68 20.63 -30.85
C CYS A 591 -21.37 20.22 -29.39
N PHE A 592 -22.18 19.34 -28.79
CA PHE A 592 -21.91 18.76 -27.48
C PHE A 592 -20.75 17.73 -27.49
N LEU A 593 -20.68 16.87 -28.52
CA LEU A 593 -19.67 15.81 -28.61
C LEU A 593 -18.24 16.35 -28.76
N ASP A 594 -18.04 17.40 -29.57
CA ASP A 594 -16.75 18.10 -29.71
C ASP A 594 -16.24 18.64 -28.36
N ARG A 595 -17.18 19.08 -27.50
CA ARG A 595 -16.92 19.88 -26.29
C ARG A 595 -17.09 19.07 -25.01
N LYS A 596 -17.36 17.76 -25.11
CA LYS A 596 -17.59 16.81 -23.99
C LYS A 596 -16.50 16.85 -22.91
N GLU A 597 -15.26 17.19 -23.30
CA GLU A 597 -14.10 17.26 -22.39
C GLU A 597 -14.04 18.59 -21.65
N SER A 598 -14.43 19.70 -22.29
CA SER A 598 -14.55 21.02 -21.63
C SER A 598 -15.58 21.01 -20.50
N PHE A 599 -16.67 20.24 -20.62
CA PHE A 599 -17.67 20.09 -19.57
C PHE A 599 -17.13 19.41 -18.28
N GLN A 600 -15.93 18.80 -18.27
CA GLN A 600 -15.34 18.20 -17.07
C GLN A 600 -15.07 19.23 -15.95
N MET A 601 -14.94 20.52 -16.28
CA MET A 601 -14.83 21.61 -15.29
C MET A 601 -15.98 21.62 -14.25
N TYR A 602 -17.16 21.10 -14.59
CA TYR A 602 -18.28 20.97 -13.66
C TYR A 602 -18.00 19.98 -12.52
N GLU A 603 -17.08 19.03 -12.71
CA GLU A 603 -16.68 18.07 -11.67
C GLU A 603 -16.01 18.81 -10.49
N CYS A 604 -15.05 19.68 -10.79
CA CYS A 604 -14.40 20.55 -9.81
C CYS A 604 -15.42 21.44 -9.07
N TYR A 605 -16.39 22.01 -9.80
CA TYR A 605 -17.43 22.86 -9.20
C TYR A 605 -18.29 22.09 -8.21
N CYS A 606 -18.80 20.92 -8.59
CA CYS A 606 -19.63 20.08 -7.75
C CYS A 606 -18.86 19.58 -6.52
N GLN A 607 -17.61 19.11 -6.70
CA GLN A 607 -16.72 18.72 -5.59
C GLN A 607 -16.40 19.88 -4.63
N ASN A 608 -16.52 21.13 -5.07
CA ASN A 608 -16.38 22.30 -4.21
C ASN A 608 -17.71 22.76 -3.58
N LYS A 609 -18.87 22.48 -4.19
CA LYS A 609 -20.18 22.99 -3.74
C LYS A 609 -20.51 22.72 -2.26
N PRO A 610 -20.21 21.55 -1.65
CA PRO A 610 -20.43 21.35 -0.21
C PRO A 610 -19.58 22.29 0.67
N ARG A 611 -18.34 22.60 0.25
CA ARG A 611 -17.44 23.53 0.96
C ARG A 611 -17.89 24.98 0.82
N SER A 612 -18.33 25.36 -0.39
CA SER A 612 -19.00 26.64 -0.67
C SER A 612 -20.26 26.81 0.20
N GLU A 613 -21.08 25.77 0.32
CA GLU A 613 -22.33 25.83 1.08
C GLU A 613 -22.13 25.83 2.60
N ALA A 614 -21.19 25.05 3.12
CA ALA A 614 -20.80 25.09 4.52
C ALA A 614 -20.23 26.48 4.92
N LEU A 615 -19.54 27.15 3.99
CA LEU A 615 -19.09 28.52 4.18
C LEU A 615 -20.25 29.53 4.10
N TRP A 616 -21.18 29.37 3.15
CA TRP A 616 -22.37 30.21 3.05
C TRP A 616 -23.22 30.17 4.33
N ARG A 617 -23.50 28.97 4.87
CA ARG A 617 -24.26 28.77 6.12
C ARG A 617 -23.65 29.46 7.35
N GLN A 618 -22.38 29.88 7.30
CA GLN A 618 -21.69 30.61 8.38
C GLN A 618 -21.75 32.14 8.22
N PHE A 619 -22.06 32.65 7.02
CA PHE A 619 -21.91 34.08 6.68
C PHE A 619 -23.03 34.67 5.82
N SER A 620 -24.11 33.92 5.51
CA SER A 620 -25.25 34.36 4.67
C SER A 620 -25.78 35.74 5.06
N ASP A 621 -25.84 35.99 6.37
CA ASP A 621 -26.50 37.16 6.94
C ASP A 621 -25.53 38.36 7.10
N CYS A 622 -24.30 38.25 6.59
CA CYS A 622 -23.33 39.35 6.72
C CYS A 622 -23.66 40.53 5.78
N GLY A 623 -23.43 41.75 6.27
CA GLY A 623 -23.78 42.99 5.56
C GLY A 623 -23.16 43.11 4.16
N PHE A 624 -22.02 42.46 3.91
CA PHE A 624 -21.41 42.39 2.58
C PHE A 624 -22.36 41.76 1.54
N PHE A 625 -22.94 40.59 1.81
CA PHE A 625 -23.84 39.95 0.86
C PHE A 625 -25.16 40.71 0.70
N GLN A 626 -25.68 41.30 1.79
CA GLN A 626 -26.89 42.12 1.76
C GLN A 626 -26.71 43.36 0.87
N GLU A 627 -25.59 44.08 0.99
CA GLU A 627 -25.32 45.25 0.17
C GLU A 627 -25.03 44.87 -1.29
N CYS A 628 -24.31 43.78 -1.55
CA CYS A 628 -24.13 43.27 -2.93
C CYS A 628 -25.46 42.87 -3.57
N GLN A 629 -26.32 42.12 -2.86
CA GLN A 629 -27.64 41.71 -3.35
C GLN A 629 -28.53 42.92 -3.66
N LYS A 630 -28.47 43.96 -2.80
CA LYS A 630 -29.18 45.23 -2.99
C LYS A 630 -28.67 46.03 -4.18
N LYS A 631 -27.35 46.14 -4.38
CA LYS A 631 -26.73 46.80 -5.56
C LYS A 631 -27.14 46.15 -6.89
N LEU A 632 -27.44 44.86 -6.88
CA LEU A 632 -27.80 44.07 -8.07
C LEU A 632 -29.32 43.89 -8.25
N GLU A 633 -30.13 44.43 -7.34
CA GLU A 633 -31.59 44.20 -7.28
C GLU A 633 -31.99 42.71 -7.28
N HIS A 634 -31.10 41.84 -6.77
CA HIS A 634 -31.23 40.39 -6.83
C HIS A 634 -32.34 39.89 -5.89
N LYS A 635 -33.38 39.27 -6.47
CA LYS A 635 -34.56 38.74 -5.76
C LYS A 635 -34.30 37.47 -4.93
N LEU A 636 -33.16 36.80 -5.13
CA LEU A 636 -32.76 35.56 -4.46
C LEU A 636 -31.41 35.76 -3.76
N GLY A 637 -31.14 34.95 -2.73
CA GLY A 637 -29.83 34.89 -2.08
C GLY A 637 -28.74 34.34 -3.01
N LEU A 638 -27.47 34.65 -2.72
CA LEU A 638 -26.32 34.24 -3.54
C LEU A 638 -26.22 32.71 -3.68
N ASP A 639 -26.60 31.94 -2.66
CA ASP A 639 -26.69 30.49 -2.68
C ASP A 639 -27.54 29.93 -3.85
N SER A 640 -28.63 30.62 -4.18
CA SER A 640 -29.51 30.23 -5.28
C SER A 640 -28.82 30.42 -6.64
N TYR A 641 -27.89 31.39 -6.75
CA TYR A 641 -27.05 31.55 -7.94
C TYR A 641 -25.85 30.58 -7.94
N LEU A 642 -25.29 30.27 -6.77
CA LEU A 642 -24.24 29.22 -6.61
C LEU A 642 -24.77 27.80 -6.87
N LEU A 643 -26.09 27.60 -6.97
CA LEU A 643 -26.69 26.35 -7.44
C LEU A 643 -26.85 26.27 -8.97
N LYS A 644 -26.77 27.40 -9.69
CA LYS A 644 -27.04 27.45 -11.15
C LYS A 644 -26.15 26.55 -11.99
N PRO A 645 -24.83 26.38 -11.73
CA PRO A 645 -24.02 25.43 -12.49
C PRO A 645 -24.49 23.98 -12.34
N VAL A 646 -24.78 23.54 -11.11
CA VAL A 646 -25.31 22.20 -10.83
C VAL A 646 -26.65 22.00 -11.54
N GLN A 647 -27.54 22.99 -11.47
CA GLN A 647 -28.83 22.98 -12.16
C GLN A 647 -28.66 22.89 -13.69
N ARG A 648 -27.82 23.74 -14.30
CA ARG A 648 -27.61 23.78 -15.76
C ARG A 648 -27.10 22.44 -16.29
N LEU A 649 -26.11 21.84 -15.62
CA LEU A 649 -25.59 20.51 -15.99
C LEU A 649 -26.71 19.45 -16.04
N THR A 650 -27.60 19.42 -15.03
CA THR A 650 -28.73 18.46 -15.02
C THR A 650 -29.80 18.73 -16.09
N LYS A 651 -29.87 19.96 -16.64
CA LYS A 651 -30.82 20.37 -17.67
C LYS A 651 -30.43 19.93 -19.08
N TYR A 652 -29.13 19.87 -19.40
CA TYR A 652 -28.69 19.51 -20.76
C TYR A 652 -29.21 18.15 -21.23
N GLN A 653 -29.18 17.11 -20.39
CA GLN A 653 -29.75 15.81 -20.77
C GLN A 653 -31.28 15.82 -20.95
N LEU A 654 -32.02 16.72 -20.28
CA LEU A 654 -33.45 16.88 -20.52
C LEU A 654 -33.70 17.53 -21.89
N LEU A 655 -32.98 18.62 -22.19
CA LEU A 655 -33.12 19.37 -23.45
C LEU A 655 -32.68 18.53 -24.65
N LEU A 656 -31.58 17.76 -24.53
CA LEU A 656 -31.13 16.82 -25.56
C LEU A 656 -32.13 15.67 -25.78
N LYS A 657 -32.72 15.14 -24.70
CA LYS A 657 -33.76 14.11 -24.78
C LYS A 657 -35.07 14.63 -25.39
N GLU A 658 -35.41 15.90 -25.15
CA GLU A 658 -36.56 16.54 -25.76
C GLU A 658 -36.32 16.89 -27.25
N LEU A 659 -35.13 17.37 -27.61
CA LEU A 659 -34.71 17.49 -29.03
C LEU A 659 -34.81 16.14 -29.74
N LEU A 660 -34.28 15.06 -29.14
CA LEU A 660 -34.30 13.71 -29.72
C LEU A 660 -35.72 13.19 -29.98
N LYS A 661 -36.68 13.50 -29.09
CA LYS A 661 -38.10 13.17 -29.26
C LYS A 661 -38.73 13.77 -30.53
N TYR A 662 -38.24 14.92 -31.00
CA TYR A 662 -38.70 15.58 -32.22
C TYR A 662 -37.76 15.36 -33.42
N SER A 663 -36.68 14.58 -33.25
CA SER A 663 -35.62 14.33 -34.25
C SER A 663 -35.58 12.85 -34.65
N THR A 664 -36.74 12.31 -35.06
CA THR A 664 -36.86 10.93 -35.56
C THR A 664 -36.66 10.90 -37.08
N ASP A 665 -35.88 9.94 -37.55
CA ASP A 665 -35.56 9.68 -38.96
C ASP A 665 -34.94 10.84 -39.76
N CYS A 666 -34.15 11.71 -39.10
CA CYS A 666 -33.37 12.78 -39.72
C CYS A 666 -31.84 12.56 -39.58
N GLU A 667 -31.04 13.32 -40.34
CA GLU A 667 -29.60 13.41 -40.09
C GLU A 667 -29.32 14.04 -38.72
N GLY A 668 -28.20 13.70 -38.07
CA GLY A 668 -27.83 14.18 -36.73
C GLY A 668 -28.45 13.41 -35.55
N THR A 669 -29.45 12.53 -35.77
CA THR A 669 -30.09 11.77 -34.67
C THR A 669 -29.11 10.85 -33.92
N SER A 670 -28.10 10.30 -34.61
CA SER A 670 -27.06 9.45 -34.02
C SER A 670 -26.15 10.25 -33.09
N GLU A 671 -25.71 11.42 -33.57
CA GLU A 671 -24.87 12.39 -32.87
C GLU A 671 -25.60 12.97 -31.66
N LEU A 672 -26.89 13.25 -31.79
CA LEU A 672 -27.76 13.74 -30.72
C LEU A 672 -27.98 12.68 -29.63
N GLN A 673 -28.18 11.41 -30.00
CA GLN A 673 -28.21 10.30 -29.05
C GLN A 673 -26.84 10.08 -28.38
N GLY A 674 -25.74 10.26 -29.11
CA GLY A 674 -24.38 10.24 -28.56
C GLY A 674 -24.15 11.36 -27.54
N ALA A 675 -24.58 12.59 -27.83
CA ALA A 675 -24.51 13.73 -26.94
C ALA A 675 -25.33 13.52 -25.65
N LEU A 676 -26.55 12.98 -25.78
CA LEU A 676 -27.39 12.62 -24.64
C LEU A 676 -26.69 11.61 -23.73
N THR A 677 -26.10 10.54 -24.30
CA THR A 677 -25.32 9.55 -23.54
C THR A 677 -24.11 10.21 -22.86
N ALA A 678 -23.34 11.04 -23.58
CA ALA A 678 -22.18 11.73 -23.03
C ALA A 678 -22.53 12.66 -21.84
N MET A 679 -23.68 13.33 -21.87
CA MET A 679 -24.15 14.16 -20.75
C MET A 679 -24.69 13.34 -19.57
N LEU A 680 -25.30 12.17 -19.83
CA LEU A 680 -25.69 11.23 -18.76
C LEU A 680 -24.46 10.59 -18.10
N ASP A 681 -23.46 10.18 -18.88
CA ASP A 681 -22.19 9.66 -18.39
C ASP A 681 -21.41 10.71 -17.58
N LEU A 682 -21.41 11.97 -18.01
CA LEU A 682 -20.81 13.06 -17.25
C LEU A 682 -21.55 13.31 -15.94
N LEU A 683 -22.90 13.37 -15.94
CA LEU A 683 -23.68 13.53 -14.71
C LEU A 683 -23.41 12.39 -13.71
N LYS A 684 -23.24 11.16 -14.21
CA LYS A 684 -22.83 10.01 -13.41
C LYS A 684 -21.38 10.18 -12.88
N SER A 685 -20.41 10.53 -13.73
CA SER A 685 -19.01 10.78 -13.35
C SER A 685 -18.91 11.82 -12.24
N VAL A 686 -19.58 12.96 -12.42
CA VAL A 686 -19.63 14.05 -11.44
C VAL A 686 -20.25 13.57 -10.13
N ASN A 687 -21.36 12.83 -10.16
CA ASN A 687 -21.99 12.25 -8.98
C ASN A 687 -21.08 11.23 -8.26
N ASP A 688 -20.45 10.29 -8.99
CA ASP A 688 -19.54 9.31 -8.39
C ASP A 688 -18.27 9.99 -7.83
N SER A 689 -17.81 11.09 -8.43
CA SER A 689 -16.72 11.93 -7.90
C SER A 689 -17.10 12.70 -6.62
N MET A 690 -18.39 12.87 -6.30
CA MET A 690 -18.79 13.44 -4.99
C MET A 690 -18.39 12.53 -3.82
N HIS A 691 -18.04 11.27 -4.07
CA HIS A 691 -17.45 10.38 -3.07
C HIS A 691 -15.91 10.47 -2.99
N GLN A 692 -15.24 11.07 -3.99
CA GLN A 692 -13.79 11.27 -4.03
C GLN A 692 -13.32 12.27 -2.97
N ILE A 693 -14.06 13.35 -2.75
CA ILE A 693 -13.72 14.38 -1.74
C ILE A 693 -13.70 13.85 -0.31
N SER A 694 -14.31 12.68 -0.09
CA SER A 694 -14.35 11.97 1.19
C SER A 694 -13.26 10.90 1.32
N ILE A 695 -12.37 10.74 0.32
CA ILE A 695 -11.21 9.85 0.40
C ILE A 695 -10.11 10.50 1.25
N THR A 696 -9.56 9.74 2.19
CA THR A 696 -8.55 10.22 3.16
C THR A 696 -7.32 9.32 3.19
N GLY A 697 -6.14 9.94 3.29
CA GLY A 697 -4.85 9.24 3.39
C GLY A 697 -4.37 8.59 2.09
N TYR A 698 -4.71 9.15 0.93
CA TYR A 698 -4.03 8.87 -0.34
C TYR A 698 -2.84 9.83 -0.48
N GLU A 699 -1.68 9.31 -0.89
CA GLU A 699 -0.44 10.06 -1.05
C GLU A 699 -0.18 10.33 -2.54
N GLY A 700 -0.52 11.54 -2.99
CA GLY A 700 -0.50 11.98 -4.38
C GLY A 700 -1.75 12.76 -4.74
N ASP A 701 -1.82 13.33 -5.94
CA ASP A 701 -3.06 13.90 -6.46
C ASP A 701 -3.98 12.79 -6.99
N ILE A 702 -5.24 12.80 -6.59
CA ILE A 702 -6.26 11.86 -7.08
C ILE A 702 -6.70 12.25 -8.50
N CYS A 703 -6.63 13.54 -8.87
CA CYS A 703 -7.03 14.03 -10.18
C CYS A 703 -6.16 13.46 -11.33
N GLU A 704 -4.89 13.16 -11.04
CA GLU A 704 -3.99 12.49 -12.00
C GLU A 704 -4.48 11.11 -12.43
N LEU A 705 -5.38 10.46 -11.69
CA LEU A 705 -5.87 9.11 -12.00
C LEU A 705 -6.90 9.07 -13.13
N GLY A 706 -7.33 10.24 -13.63
CA GLY A 706 -8.40 10.41 -14.62
C GLY A 706 -9.76 10.49 -13.95
N ARG A 707 -10.84 10.26 -14.70
CA ARG A 707 -12.21 10.35 -14.18
C ARG A 707 -12.62 9.12 -13.38
N VAL A 708 -13.52 9.28 -12.42
CA VAL A 708 -14.20 8.18 -11.73
C VAL A 708 -15.25 7.56 -12.66
N LEU A 709 -15.05 6.29 -12.98
CA LEU A 709 -15.92 5.53 -13.89
C LEU A 709 -17.00 4.75 -13.13
N MET A 710 -16.65 4.21 -11.95
CA MET A 710 -17.57 3.51 -11.03
C MET A 710 -17.06 3.57 -9.60
N GLN A 711 -17.98 3.59 -8.63
CA GLN A 711 -17.69 3.25 -7.22
C GLN A 711 -18.65 2.17 -6.68
N GLY A 712 -18.32 1.59 -5.52
CA GLY A 712 -19.19 0.61 -4.86
C GLY A 712 -18.54 -0.14 -3.69
N SER A 713 -19.38 -0.73 -2.82
CA SER A 713 -18.94 -1.53 -1.67
C SER A 713 -18.91 -3.04 -1.99
N PHE A 714 -17.81 -3.70 -1.63
CA PHE A 714 -17.54 -5.11 -1.96
C PHE A 714 -16.92 -5.88 -0.79
N SER A 715 -17.21 -7.19 -0.74
CA SER A 715 -16.44 -8.14 0.07
C SER A 715 -15.23 -8.63 -0.73
N VAL A 716 -14.02 -8.42 -0.21
CA VAL A 716 -12.76 -8.72 -0.92
C VAL A 716 -11.88 -9.68 -0.12
N TRP A 717 -11.32 -10.70 -0.79
CA TRP A 717 -10.29 -11.60 -0.26
C TRP A 717 -9.02 -11.48 -1.09
N LEU A 718 -7.84 -11.57 -0.45
CA LEU A 718 -6.54 -11.54 -1.14
C LEU A 718 -5.94 -12.95 -1.21
N SER A 719 -5.99 -13.54 -2.40
CA SER A 719 -5.31 -14.79 -2.76
C SER A 719 -3.94 -14.48 -3.37
N HIS A 720 -2.94 -15.32 -3.09
CA HIS A 720 -1.69 -15.38 -3.85
C HIS A 720 -1.51 -16.81 -4.33
N LYS A 721 -1.17 -17.01 -5.61
CA LYS A 721 -0.80 -18.32 -6.14
C LYS A 721 0.66 -18.29 -6.58
N LYS A 722 1.47 -19.18 -6.00
CA LYS A 722 2.91 -19.38 -6.23
C LYS A 722 3.82 -18.23 -5.77
N GLY A 723 4.05 -18.18 -4.46
CA GLY A 723 5.27 -17.63 -3.85
C GLY A 723 5.69 -18.55 -2.69
N ALA A 724 6.96 -18.55 -2.28
CA ALA A 724 7.48 -19.45 -1.23
C ALA A 724 7.05 -19.05 0.22
N THR A 725 6.03 -18.20 0.35
CA THR A 725 5.61 -17.51 1.58
C THR A 725 4.45 -18.21 2.31
N ARG A 726 4.65 -19.47 2.70
CA ARG A 726 3.73 -20.24 3.57
C ARG A 726 3.69 -19.69 5.02
N MET A 727 3.21 -18.45 5.24
CA MET A 727 2.82 -17.96 6.58
C MET A 727 1.93 -16.69 6.61
N LYS A 728 0.94 -16.57 5.70
CA LYS A 728 -0.12 -15.53 5.78
C LYS A 728 -1.57 -16.04 5.67
N GLU A 729 -1.81 -17.35 5.71
CA GLU A 729 -3.13 -17.94 5.39
C GLU A 729 -4.16 -17.86 6.52
N LEU A 730 -3.77 -18.00 7.79
CA LEU A 730 -4.75 -18.12 8.90
C LEU A 730 -5.52 -16.83 9.24
N ALA A 731 -5.07 -15.66 8.77
CA ALA A 731 -5.76 -14.38 9.01
C ALA A 731 -6.74 -13.98 7.90
N ARG A 732 -6.91 -14.78 6.83
CA ARG A 732 -7.50 -14.34 5.56
C ARG A 732 -8.85 -14.94 5.15
N PHE A 733 -9.46 -15.81 5.96
CA PHE A 733 -10.78 -16.38 5.64
C PHE A 733 -11.93 -15.37 5.72
N LYS A 734 -11.83 -14.35 6.60
CA LYS A 734 -12.83 -13.29 6.72
C LYS A 734 -12.65 -12.27 5.58
N PRO A 735 -13.69 -11.98 4.77
CA PRO A 735 -13.60 -10.94 3.75
C PRO A 735 -13.29 -9.57 4.36
N MET A 736 -12.43 -8.83 3.69
CA MET A 736 -12.23 -7.41 3.95
C MET A 736 -13.33 -6.63 3.23
N GLN A 737 -14.14 -5.87 3.98
CA GLN A 737 -14.99 -4.86 3.38
C GLN A 737 -14.12 -3.76 2.75
N ARG A 738 -14.36 -3.47 1.48
CA ARG A 738 -13.71 -2.40 0.74
C ARG A 738 -14.74 -1.64 -0.08
N HIS A 739 -14.60 -0.32 -0.09
CA HIS A 739 -15.23 0.50 -1.11
C HIS A 739 -14.20 0.71 -2.21
N LEU A 740 -14.55 0.37 -3.45
CA LEU A 740 -13.67 0.44 -4.60
C LEU A 740 -14.02 1.67 -5.43
N PHE A 741 -13.01 2.35 -5.95
CA PHE A 741 -13.16 3.45 -6.91
C PHE A 741 -12.37 3.10 -8.17
N LEU A 742 -13.07 2.89 -9.28
CA LEU A 742 -12.48 2.61 -10.59
C LEU A 742 -12.29 3.92 -11.35
N TYR A 743 -11.05 4.26 -11.63
CA TYR A 743 -10.65 5.40 -12.45
C TYR A 743 -10.15 4.92 -13.82
N GLU A 744 -10.01 5.84 -14.77
CA GLU A 744 -9.46 5.57 -16.10
C GLU A 744 -8.02 4.99 -16.06
N ARG A 745 -7.20 5.41 -15.09
CA ARG A 745 -5.79 5.00 -14.98
C ARG A 745 -5.49 4.09 -13.78
N ALA A 746 -6.40 3.99 -12.80
CA ALA A 746 -6.18 3.23 -11.56
C ALA A 746 -7.45 2.64 -10.94
N LEU A 747 -7.28 1.69 -10.01
CA LEU A 747 -8.33 1.15 -9.15
C LEU A 747 -7.91 1.30 -7.68
N LEU A 748 -8.63 2.12 -6.91
CA LEU A 748 -8.36 2.35 -5.49
C LEU A 748 -9.22 1.43 -4.63
N PHE A 749 -8.61 0.93 -3.56
CA PHE A 749 -9.25 0.18 -2.49
C PHE A 749 -9.28 1.06 -1.25
N CYS A 750 -10.47 1.43 -0.79
CA CYS A 750 -10.67 2.21 0.43
C CYS A 750 -11.45 1.41 1.48
N LYS A 751 -11.32 1.76 2.76
CA LYS A 751 -12.18 1.30 3.85
C LYS A 751 -13.15 2.43 4.20
N ARG A 752 -14.45 2.24 3.91
CA ARG A 752 -15.51 3.11 4.43
C ARG A 752 -15.42 3.19 5.96
N ARG A 753 -15.51 4.41 6.46
CA ARG A 753 -15.74 4.78 7.86
C ARG A 753 -17.18 5.24 8.00
N GLU A 754 -17.66 5.23 9.23
CA GLU A 754 -18.89 5.91 9.63
C GLU A 754 -18.49 6.75 10.83
N GLU A 755 -18.75 8.04 10.78
CA GLU A 755 -18.35 8.98 11.82
C GLU A 755 -19.48 9.10 12.84
N HIS A 756 -19.14 8.93 14.11
CA HIS A 756 -20.06 9.11 15.24
C HIS A 756 -19.79 10.50 15.84
N GLY A 757 -20.19 11.53 15.11
CA GLY A 757 -20.16 12.93 15.52
C GLY A 757 -21.55 13.53 15.53
N ASP A 758 -21.79 14.49 16.43
CA ASP A 758 -23.11 15.08 16.71
C ASP A 758 -23.53 16.16 15.68
N GLY A 759 -23.17 15.94 14.41
CA GLY A 759 -23.31 16.88 13.30
C GLY A 759 -24.34 16.44 12.25
N CYS A 760 -24.89 17.42 11.53
CA CYS A 760 -25.99 17.19 10.58
C CYS A 760 -25.55 16.41 9.31
N ASP A 761 -24.33 16.65 8.81
CA ASP A 761 -23.85 16.10 7.54
C ASP A 761 -23.29 14.68 7.66
N LYS A 762 -24.17 13.68 7.59
CA LYS A 762 -23.88 12.23 7.65
C LYS A 762 -23.16 11.66 6.40
N THR A 763 -22.15 12.35 5.90
CA THR A 763 -21.40 11.91 4.71
C THR A 763 -20.40 10.78 5.07
N PRO A 764 -20.34 9.67 4.32
CA PRO A 764 -19.40 8.58 4.61
C PRO A 764 -17.98 8.93 4.16
N SER A 765 -17.00 8.80 5.04
CA SER A 765 -15.58 8.98 4.73
C SER A 765 -14.88 7.66 4.36
N TYR A 766 -13.82 7.72 3.54
CA TYR A 766 -13.20 6.56 2.91
C TYR A 766 -11.68 6.57 3.12
N SER A 767 -11.17 5.82 4.10
CA SER A 767 -9.71 5.74 4.31
C SER A 767 -9.05 4.87 3.22
N PHE A 768 -8.13 5.44 2.44
CA PHE A 768 -7.34 4.74 1.42
C PHE A 768 -6.60 3.51 1.97
N LYS A 769 -6.43 2.45 1.18
CA LYS A 769 -5.75 1.21 1.57
C LYS A 769 -4.87 0.55 0.50
N HIS A 770 -5.13 0.72 -0.80
CA HIS A 770 -4.29 0.21 -1.90
C HIS A 770 -4.65 0.89 -3.22
N CYS A 771 -3.72 0.95 -4.18
CA CYS A 771 -3.96 1.48 -5.53
C CYS A 771 -3.33 0.54 -6.57
N LEU A 772 -4.11 0.08 -7.55
CA LEU A 772 -3.64 -0.73 -8.67
C LEU A 772 -3.64 0.11 -9.95
N LYS A 773 -2.49 0.27 -10.62
CA LYS A 773 -2.42 0.97 -11.92
C LYS A 773 -3.04 0.08 -13.01
N MET A 774 -4.01 0.60 -13.77
CA MET A 774 -4.79 -0.21 -14.73
C MET A 774 -3.91 -0.89 -15.80
N THR A 775 -2.74 -0.33 -16.10
CA THR A 775 -1.73 -0.88 -17.02
C THR A 775 -1.19 -2.26 -16.65
N ALA A 776 -1.34 -2.70 -15.40
CA ALA A 776 -0.93 -4.03 -14.93
C ALA A 776 -2.08 -4.81 -14.25
N VAL A 777 -3.33 -4.35 -14.42
CA VAL A 777 -4.54 -5.04 -13.96
C VAL A 777 -5.03 -6.04 -15.01
N GLY A 778 -5.55 -7.17 -14.55
CA GLY A 778 -6.36 -8.10 -15.33
C GLY A 778 -7.52 -8.64 -14.51
N ILE A 779 -8.41 -9.40 -15.14
CA ILE A 779 -9.65 -9.91 -14.53
C ILE A 779 -9.85 -11.41 -14.75
N THR A 780 -10.67 -12.03 -13.90
CA THR A 780 -11.27 -13.36 -14.12
C THR A 780 -12.76 -13.27 -13.83
N GLU A 781 -13.61 -13.40 -14.85
CA GLU A 781 -15.06 -13.25 -14.68
C GLU A 781 -15.71 -14.31 -13.78
N ASN A 782 -15.20 -15.55 -13.79
CA ASN A 782 -15.85 -16.69 -13.17
C ASN A 782 -15.01 -17.30 -12.04
N VAL A 783 -15.56 -17.25 -10.82
CA VAL A 783 -14.99 -17.87 -9.61
C VAL A 783 -15.89 -19.02 -9.19
N LYS A 784 -15.30 -20.20 -8.91
CA LYS A 784 -16.07 -21.38 -8.50
C LYS A 784 -16.79 -21.13 -7.16
N GLY A 785 -18.08 -21.47 -7.11
CA GLY A 785 -18.89 -21.47 -5.89
C GLY A 785 -19.71 -20.20 -5.61
N ASP A 786 -19.60 -19.14 -6.40
CA ASP A 786 -20.47 -17.95 -6.27
C ASP A 786 -20.54 -17.16 -7.58
N VAL A 787 -21.72 -17.08 -8.20
CA VAL A 787 -21.95 -16.34 -9.45
C VAL A 787 -21.70 -14.85 -9.32
N LYS A 788 -21.77 -14.27 -8.11
CA LYS A 788 -21.51 -12.85 -7.82
C LYS A 788 -20.03 -12.53 -7.60
N LYS A 789 -19.15 -13.53 -7.64
CA LYS A 789 -17.69 -13.35 -7.50
C LYS A 789 -16.99 -13.24 -8.86
N PHE A 790 -15.96 -12.41 -8.89
CA PHE A 790 -14.96 -12.30 -9.95
C PHE A 790 -13.58 -12.10 -9.31
N GLU A 791 -12.51 -12.25 -10.08
CA GLU A 791 -11.15 -11.88 -9.64
C GLU A 791 -10.73 -10.58 -10.34
N ILE A 792 -10.04 -9.71 -9.62
CA ILE A 792 -9.16 -8.67 -10.16
C ILE A 792 -7.75 -9.07 -9.76
N TRP A 793 -6.83 -9.18 -10.71
CA TRP A 793 -5.45 -9.57 -10.46
C TRP A 793 -4.49 -8.51 -10.98
N TYR A 794 -3.32 -8.44 -10.36
CA TYR A 794 -2.30 -7.44 -10.67
C TYR A 794 -0.96 -8.12 -10.95
N SER A 795 -0.11 -7.49 -11.78
CA SER A 795 1.27 -7.89 -12.05
C SER A 795 1.42 -9.40 -12.28
N GLY A 796 0.88 -9.91 -13.39
CA GLY A 796 0.97 -11.33 -13.74
C GLY A 796 0.27 -12.33 -12.79
N ARG A 797 -0.59 -11.84 -11.87
CA ARG A 797 -1.23 -12.57 -10.74
C ARG A 797 -0.38 -12.73 -9.48
N GLU A 798 0.63 -11.88 -9.26
CA GLU A 798 1.31 -11.76 -7.96
C GLU A 798 0.33 -11.38 -6.83
N GLU A 799 -0.62 -10.48 -7.12
CA GLU A 799 -1.77 -10.19 -6.27
C GLU A 799 -3.07 -10.62 -6.98
N VAL A 800 -3.95 -11.35 -6.28
CA VAL A 800 -5.28 -11.73 -6.79
C VAL A 800 -6.36 -11.40 -5.76
N TYR A 801 -7.15 -10.38 -6.07
CA TYR A 801 -8.30 -9.94 -5.28
C TYR A 801 -9.56 -10.67 -5.77
N VAL A 802 -10.10 -11.58 -4.96
CA VAL A 802 -11.44 -12.13 -5.20
C VAL A 802 -12.44 -11.10 -4.69
N VAL A 803 -13.31 -10.61 -5.57
CA VAL A 803 -14.29 -9.55 -5.31
C VAL A 803 -15.70 -10.13 -5.42
N GLN A 804 -16.52 -9.99 -4.39
CA GLN A 804 -17.93 -10.36 -4.39
C GLN A 804 -18.81 -9.11 -4.46
N ALA A 805 -19.59 -9.01 -5.54
CA ALA A 805 -20.59 -7.96 -5.72
C ALA A 805 -21.86 -8.22 -4.88
N PRO A 806 -22.63 -7.18 -4.53
CA PRO A 806 -23.92 -7.34 -3.85
C PRO A 806 -24.91 -8.15 -4.70
N THR A 807 -24.98 -7.88 -6.01
CA THR A 807 -25.85 -8.55 -6.99
C THR A 807 -25.07 -8.97 -8.25
N VAL A 808 -25.69 -9.74 -9.15
CA VAL A 808 -25.03 -10.16 -10.41
C VAL A 808 -24.88 -8.98 -11.37
N GLU A 809 -25.88 -8.09 -11.42
CA GLU A 809 -25.94 -6.93 -12.31
C GLU A 809 -24.79 -5.96 -12.01
N VAL A 810 -24.51 -5.73 -10.72
CA VAL A 810 -23.35 -4.92 -10.28
C VAL A 810 -22.02 -5.57 -10.68
N LYS A 811 -21.88 -6.90 -10.58
CA LYS A 811 -20.70 -7.62 -11.11
C LYS A 811 -20.57 -7.42 -12.62
N MET A 812 -21.64 -7.58 -13.39
CA MET A 812 -21.58 -7.48 -14.85
C MET A 812 -21.26 -6.06 -15.32
N ALA A 813 -21.82 -5.03 -14.66
CA ALA A 813 -21.47 -3.63 -14.92
C ALA A 813 -19.97 -3.37 -14.66
N TRP A 814 -19.44 -3.80 -13.52
CA TRP A 814 -18.01 -3.67 -13.18
C TRP A 814 -17.09 -4.42 -14.14
N LEU A 815 -17.46 -5.65 -14.54
CA LEU A 815 -16.69 -6.41 -15.52
C LEU A 815 -16.68 -5.76 -16.90
N ASN A 816 -17.81 -5.20 -17.34
CA ASN A 816 -17.90 -4.52 -18.64
C ASN A 816 -17.07 -3.24 -18.67
N GLU A 817 -17.04 -2.48 -17.57
CA GLU A 817 -16.22 -1.27 -17.49
C GLU A 817 -14.72 -1.58 -17.39
N LEU A 818 -14.34 -2.58 -16.60
CA LEU A 818 -12.95 -3.09 -16.57
C LEU A 818 -12.51 -3.61 -17.95
N ARG A 819 -13.38 -4.33 -18.67
CA ARG A 819 -13.14 -4.73 -20.07
C ARG A 819 -12.94 -3.53 -20.99
N ARG A 820 -13.75 -2.46 -20.85
CA ARG A 820 -13.67 -1.24 -21.68
C ARG A 820 -12.29 -0.57 -21.55
N ILE A 821 -11.81 -0.41 -20.31
CA ILE A 821 -10.49 0.17 -20.02
C ILE A 821 -9.37 -0.69 -20.62
N LEU A 822 -9.36 -1.99 -20.32
CA LEU A 822 -8.31 -2.92 -20.78
C LEU A 822 -8.27 -3.06 -22.31
N THR A 823 -9.43 -3.07 -22.97
CA THR A 823 -9.53 -3.09 -24.45
C THR A 823 -8.99 -1.80 -25.07
N ASN A 824 -9.28 -0.64 -24.46
CA ASN A 824 -8.76 0.64 -24.94
C ASN A 824 -7.24 0.74 -24.75
N GLN A 825 -6.68 0.23 -23.65
CA GLN A 825 -5.23 0.16 -23.46
C GLN A 825 -4.55 -0.77 -24.49
N GLN A 826 -5.15 -1.93 -24.80
CA GLN A 826 -4.66 -2.82 -25.86
C GLN A 826 -4.67 -2.15 -27.23
N LYS A 827 -5.72 -1.38 -27.57
CA LYS A 827 -5.76 -0.57 -28.80
C LYS A 827 -4.67 0.49 -28.84
N LEU A 828 -4.46 1.22 -27.74
CA LEU A 828 -3.45 2.28 -27.64
C LEU A 828 -2.03 1.71 -27.80
N LEU A 829 -1.75 0.58 -27.14
CA LEU A 829 -0.50 -0.16 -27.29
C LEU A 829 -0.32 -0.65 -28.74
N ARG A 830 -1.33 -1.28 -29.34
CA ARG A 830 -1.24 -1.78 -30.72
C ARG A 830 -0.97 -0.65 -31.72
N GLY A 831 -1.66 0.49 -31.57
CA GLY A 831 -1.41 1.69 -32.38
C GLY A 831 0.00 2.25 -32.21
N LEU A 832 0.56 2.26 -30.99
CA LEU A 832 1.95 2.65 -30.73
C LEU A 832 2.96 1.70 -31.41
N TRP A 833 2.71 0.38 -31.38
CA TRP A 833 3.58 -0.60 -32.05
C TRP A 833 3.48 -0.53 -33.58
N GLU A 834 2.28 -0.28 -34.12
CA GLU A 834 2.06 -0.05 -35.56
C GLU A 834 2.77 1.25 -36.01
N HIS A 835 2.68 2.33 -35.22
CA HIS A 835 3.46 3.55 -35.46
C HIS A 835 4.97 3.31 -35.37
N HIS A 836 5.44 2.49 -34.42
CA HIS A 836 6.87 2.25 -34.26
C HIS A 836 7.45 1.43 -35.43
N MET A 837 6.70 0.47 -35.98
CA MET A 837 7.10 -0.24 -37.21
C MET A 837 7.12 0.68 -38.44
N LEU A 838 6.19 1.63 -38.55
CA LEU A 838 6.17 2.65 -39.61
C LEU A 838 7.31 3.69 -39.52
N TYR A 839 8.16 3.62 -38.49
CA TYR A 839 9.39 4.41 -38.33
C TYR A 839 10.67 3.54 -38.33
N VAL A 840 10.54 2.23 -38.60
CA VAL A 840 11.63 1.23 -38.61
C VAL A 840 11.70 0.48 -39.96
N ILE A 841 10.92 0.95 -40.95
CA ILE A 841 10.94 0.58 -42.37
C ILE A 841 11.18 1.86 -43.18
#